data_AF-A0A814DVK2-F1
#
_entry.id   AF-A0A814DVK2-F1
#
_cell.length_a   1.000
_cell.length_b   1.000
_cell.length_c   1.000
_cell.angle_alpha   90.00
_cell.angle_beta   90.00
_cell.angle_gamma   90.00
#
_symmetry.space_group_name_H-M   'P 1'
#
loop_
_entity.id
_entity.type
_entity.pdbx_description
1 polymer ?
#
loop_
_entity_poly.entity_id
_entity_poly.type
_entity_poly.pdbx_seq_one_letter_code
_entity_poly.pdbx_strand_id
1 'polypeptide(L)'
;MDRRVLCDSLIKWMKTLNLNRTINGAGDLSDGVLIGLCLKNIDANHFNDAWIQKIRTDAGDNYRIKANNLKKVLKNITDYYSEILGQTLVDFQMPDLNMIAENIDETELSRLLQLVLGCAVSCDRKQFYIEHIMSMEESVQHVLMNAIQELMVKENRKNNEEYSELGDQLKHALAELNRVVEAKEEIENRCRELDLQISTLQDEKLSLIQETTQLNERIQQIENSEDSDSVAKSRYKTLQQRIQSQQEEIFKLETGLQDYKAKCDDLREDNENLLKRNDDLMVLAGDARNFKDELDILRNKCEKLTKLESTIDTYKIKLEEMSDLRQQIKYLEETNLRLFDEKSNIEQEYKQAKLLQTQVEFHKRTNQELYQKISELQRLADKAEFERNRSEEKLNVINAEKLNLINEIELLKETNEQLQAVNLDEVTGDINLKDQFTGSLEDLNFFNLPADVRERFIRLQHENKMLKLRQTEENNNEQILILQANCEQLKDQNNHLTNDLWMSNQKILELEATLKDTTSLAENTSEIADLKKSLNRSMARYDEESTRTKSQIDELQKRLDISEKQLIEKDTIISTKTSEINAMEERYVQYLEKAKMILRQMDPRNTNSISNQEIQLLRKQIDEKDRKLKELDKEYEKMKAIKEDQEKLLISAWYSLGSTFQRREFEERLKSHENQSFLSKQRSIPSTRKQLPTDPSNSSLNGVNNTNSKR
;
A
#
# COMPACT_ATOMS: atom_id res chain seq x y z
N MET A 1 -14.65 -10.04 32.11
CA MET A 1 -15.74 -10.10 33.10
C MET A 1 -16.31 -8.70 33.28
N ASP A 2 -17.62 -8.56 33.45
CA ASP A 2 -18.22 -7.29 33.90
C ASP A 2 -17.90 -7.10 35.40
N ARG A 3 -17.25 -5.99 35.74
CA ARG A 3 -16.84 -5.70 37.12
C ARG A 3 -18.02 -5.33 38.03
N ARG A 4 -19.17 -4.91 37.50
CA ARG A 4 -20.40 -4.71 38.30
C ARG A 4 -20.99 -6.04 38.75
N VAL A 5 -21.14 -6.97 37.81
CA VAL A 5 -21.60 -8.35 38.10
C VAL A 5 -20.64 -9.05 39.09
N LEU A 6 -19.33 -8.77 39.00
CA LEU A 6 -18.36 -9.19 40.01
C LEU A 6 -18.62 -8.55 41.38
N CYS A 7 -18.85 -7.24 41.44
CA CYS A 7 -19.15 -6.53 42.68
C CYS A 7 -20.41 -7.09 43.36
N ASP A 8 -21.52 -7.24 42.62
CA ASP A 8 -22.76 -7.85 43.13
C ASP A 8 -22.54 -9.27 43.65
N SER A 9 -21.75 -10.08 42.94
CA SER A 9 -21.45 -11.47 43.33
C SER A 9 -20.60 -11.56 44.59
N LEU A 10 -19.60 -10.67 44.72
CA LEU A 10 -18.77 -10.54 45.93
C LEU A 10 -19.57 -10.01 47.12
N ILE A 11 -20.48 -9.06 46.89
CA ILE A 11 -21.40 -8.54 47.91
C ILE A 11 -22.39 -9.64 48.36
N LYS A 12 -22.97 -10.41 47.41
CA LYS A 12 -23.77 -11.61 47.74
C LYS A 12 -22.98 -12.60 48.59
N TRP A 13 -21.72 -12.87 48.25
CA TRP A 13 -20.85 -13.77 49.01
C TRP A 13 -20.58 -13.25 50.43
N MET A 14 -20.19 -11.98 50.59
CA MET A 14 -19.97 -11.40 51.92
C MET A 14 -21.21 -11.43 52.82
N LYS A 15 -22.43 -11.35 52.25
CA LYS A 15 -23.68 -11.48 53.03
C LYS A 15 -23.86 -12.87 53.65
N THR A 16 -23.29 -13.94 53.08
CA THR A 16 -23.39 -15.29 53.66
C THR A 16 -22.54 -15.46 54.93
N LEU A 17 -21.53 -14.61 55.12
CA LEU A 17 -20.56 -14.69 56.21
C LEU A 17 -21.10 -14.17 57.56
N ASN A 18 -22.38 -13.76 57.61
CA ASN A 18 -23.11 -13.37 58.82
C ASN A 18 -22.33 -12.43 59.77
N LEU A 19 -21.74 -11.38 59.21
CA LEU A 19 -21.11 -10.31 59.98
C LEU A 19 -22.17 -9.65 60.89
N ASN A 20 -21.77 -9.16 62.07
CA ASN A 20 -22.66 -8.55 63.08
C ASN A 20 -23.32 -7.21 62.65
N ARG A 21 -23.34 -6.90 61.35
CA ARG A 21 -24.03 -5.78 60.69
C ARG A 21 -24.46 -6.25 59.30
N THR A 22 -25.69 -5.94 58.91
CA THR A 22 -26.24 -6.25 57.58
C THR A 22 -25.56 -5.42 56.49
N ILE A 23 -25.11 -6.07 55.42
CA ILE A 23 -24.65 -5.41 54.20
C ILE A 23 -25.86 -5.26 53.27
N ASN A 24 -26.24 -4.03 52.92
CA ASN A 24 -27.33 -3.76 51.98
C ASN A 24 -26.76 -3.60 50.56
N GLY A 25 -25.74 -2.76 50.37
CA GLY A 25 -25.07 -2.55 49.08
C GLY A 25 -23.65 -1.99 49.18
N ALA A 26 -23.08 -1.59 48.04
CA ALA A 26 -21.70 -1.10 47.92
C ALA A 26 -21.35 0.05 48.87
N GLY A 27 -22.31 0.95 49.15
CA GLY A 27 -22.12 2.07 50.07
C GLY A 27 -21.72 1.66 51.49
N ASP A 28 -22.25 0.55 52.00
CA ASP A 28 -21.94 0.04 53.35
C ASP A 28 -20.50 -0.48 53.49
N LEU A 29 -19.84 -0.75 52.35
CA LEU A 29 -18.46 -1.22 52.28
C LEU A 29 -17.46 -0.07 52.02
N SER A 30 -17.94 1.11 51.61
CA SER A 30 -17.12 2.27 51.25
C SER A 30 -16.28 2.84 52.40
N ASP A 31 -16.63 2.55 53.66
CA ASP A 31 -15.89 3.01 54.85
C ASP A 31 -14.78 2.06 55.31
N GLY A 32 -14.67 0.87 54.70
CA GLY A 32 -13.71 -0.18 55.06
C GLY A 32 -14.00 -0.93 56.37
N VAL A 33 -14.99 -0.55 57.16
CA VAL A 33 -15.28 -1.14 58.49
C VAL A 33 -15.83 -2.56 58.34
N LEU A 34 -16.82 -2.76 57.47
CA LEU A 34 -17.39 -4.08 57.20
C LEU A 34 -16.38 -5.01 56.50
N ILE A 35 -15.49 -4.46 55.67
CA ILE A 35 -14.40 -5.21 55.05
C ILE A 35 -13.39 -5.68 56.11
N GLY A 36 -13.02 -4.80 57.06
CA GLY A 36 -12.17 -5.17 58.19
C GLY A 36 -12.79 -6.29 59.05
N LEU A 37 -14.08 -6.20 59.37
CA LEU A 37 -14.80 -7.25 60.10
C LEU A 37 -14.86 -8.59 59.33
N CYS A 38 -14.94 -8.55 58.00
CA CYS A 38 -14.84 -9.74 57.15
C CYS A 38 -13.46 -10.40 57.27
N LEU A 39 -12.38 -9.60 57.18
CA LEU A 39 -11.01 -10.09 57.32
C LEU A 39 -10.73 -10.69 58.71
N LYS A 40 -11.27 -10.09 59.78
CA LYS A 40 -11.23 -10.70 61.13
C LYS A 40 -12.00 -12.03 61.20
N ASN A 41 -13.10 -12.18 60.46
CA ASN A 41 -13.82 -13.44 60.38
C ASN A 41 -12.96 -14.51 59.67
N ILE A 42 -12.28 -14.15 58.58
CA ILE A 42 -11.37 -15.02 57.80
C ILE A 42 -10.19 -15.50 58.65
N ASP A 43 -9.42 -14.59 59.26
CA ASP A 43 -8.25 -14.93 60.09
C ASP A 43 -8.09 -13.96 61.26
N ALA A 44 -8.57 -14.37 62.43
CA ALA A 44 -8.51 -13.58 63.65
C ALA A 44 -7.10 -13.50 64.28
N ASN A 45 -6.14 -14.30 63.83
CA ASN A 45 -4.75 -14.23 64.31
C ASN A 45 -4.05 -13.02 63.67
N HIS A 46 -4.13 -12.91 62.34
CA HIS A 46 -3.56 -11.79 61.59
C HIS A 46 -4.42 -10.52 61.68
N PHE A 47 -5.72 -10.62 61.39
CA PHE A 47 -6.67 -9.49 61.40
C PHE A 47 -7.30 -9.31 62.80
N ASN A 48 -6.44 -9.26 63.82
CA ASN A 48 -6.82 -9.22 65.23
C ASN A 48 -7.48 -7.90 65.69
N ASP A 49 -8.03 -7.90 66.92
CA ASP A 49 -8.72 -6.73 67.50
C ASP A 49 -7.86 -5.46 67.59
N ALA A 50 -6.55 -5.60 67.85
CA ALA A 50 -5.63 -4.46 67.92
C ALA A 50 -5.36 -3.85 66.52
N TRP A 51 -5.65 -4.58 65.44
CA TRP A 51 -5.72 -4.02 64.09
C TRP A 51 -7.09 -3.38 63.81
N ILE A 52 -8.20 -4.07 64.12
CA ILE A 52 -9.57 -3.55 63.91
C ILE A 52 -9.78 -2.18 64.60
N GLN A 53 -9.28 -2.00 65.82
CA GLN A 53 -9.36 -0.73 66.56
C GLN A 53 -8.68 0.46 65.85
N LYS A 54 -7.83 0.22 64.84
CA LYS A 54 -7.20 1.28 64.02
C LYS A 54 -8.13 1.77 62.90
N ILE A 55 -9.21 1.06 62.59
CA ILE A 55 -10.22 1.42 61.59
C ILE A 55 -11.31 2.26 62.27
N ARG A 56 -11.57 3.47 61.76
CA ARG A 56 -12.50 4.42 62.36
C ARG A 56 -13.95 4.13 61.98
N THR A 57 -14.80 3.82 62.96
CA THR A 57 -16.23 3.55 62.75
C THR A 57 -17.10 4.81 62.67
N ASP A 58 -16.51 5.99 62.87
CA ASP A 58 -17.17 7.31 62.88
C ASP A 58 -16.92 8.10 61.58
N ALA A 59 -16.75 7.40 60.45
CA ALA A 59 -16.40 8.00 59.17
C ALA A 59 -17.53 8.87 58.57
N GLY A 60 -18.79 8.44 58.70
CA GLY A 60 -19.93 9.08 58.03
C GLY A 60 -19.68 9.28 56.53
N ASP A 61 -20.04 10.44 56.00
CA ASP A 61 -19.79 10.82 54.60
C ASP A 61 -18.39 11.41 54.36
N ASN A 62 -17.50 11.40 55.36
CA ASN A 62 -16.16 11.97 55.23
C ASN A 62 -15.23 11.03 54.46
N TYR A 63 -15.20 11.21 53.12
CA TYR A 63 -14.37 10.44 52.19
C TYR A 63 -12.89 10.35 52.60
N ARG A 64 -12.34 11.34 53.32
CA ARG A 64 -10.94 11.30 53.81
C ARG A 64 -10.75 10.29 54.94
N ILE A 65 -11.76 10.07 55.79
CA ILE A 65 -11.74 9.02 56.81
C ILE A 65 -11.95 7.66 56.15
N LYS A 66 -12.92 7.54 55.23
CA LYS A 66 -13.14 6.33 54.42
C LYS A 66 -11.86 5.88 53.70
N ALA A 67 -11.22 6.76 52.92
CA ALA A 67 -9.97 6.45 52.21
C ALA A 67 -8.81 6.07 53.15
N ASN A 68 -8.74 6.63 54.37
CA ASN A 68 -7.73 6.27 55.37
C ASN A 68 -8.01 4.89 55.99
N ASN A 69 -9.28 4.54 56.23
CA ASN A 69 -9.67 3.18 56.61
C ASN A 69 -9.35 2.17 55.52
N LEU A 70 -9.77 2.44 54.28
CA LEU A 70 -9.49 1.59 53.12
C LEU A 70 -7.97 1.38 52.90
N LYS A 71 -7.13 2.41 53.16
CA LYS A 71 -5.66 2.27 53.11
C LYS A 71 -5.11 1.30 54.16
N LYS A 72 -5.70 1.25 55.36
CA LYS A 72 -5.34 0.26 56.40
C LYS A 72 -5.84 -1.14 56.07
N VAL A 73 -7.01 -1.24 55.42
CA VAL A 73 -7.58 -2.50 54.90
C VAL A 73 -6.70 -3.07 53.80
N LEU A 74 -6.46 -2.31 52.71
CA LEU A 74 -5.62 -2.78 51.60
C LEU A 74 -4.21 -3.12 52.06
N LYS A 75 -3.58 -2.31 52.95
CA LYS A 75 -2.26 -2.66 53.47
C LYS A 75 -2.28 -4.00 54.21
N ASN A 76 -3.19 -4.21 55.16
CA ASN A 76 -3.16 -5.45 55.96
C ASN A 76 -3.54 -6.70 55.13
N ILE A 77 -4.29 -6.50 54.04
CA ILE A 77 -4.49 -7.51 52.97
C ILE A 77 -3.16 -7.79 52.26
N THR A 78 -2.45 -6.79 51.74
CA THR A 78 -1.17 -7.02 51.03
C THR A 78 -0.13 -7.65 51.94
N ASP A 79 -0.06 -7.21 53.20
CA ASP A 79 0.82 -7.79 54.22
C ASP A 79 0.46 -9.28 54.46
N TYR A 80 -0.83 -9.64 54.52
CA TYR A 80 -1.27 -11.05 54.64
C TYR A 80 -0.85 -11.89 53.43
N TYR A 81 -1.01 -11.36 52.22
CA TYR A 81 -0.59 -12.03 50.99
C TYR A 81 0.91 -12.32 50.97
N SER A 82 1.75 -11.35 51.35
CA SER A 82 3.21 -11.53 51.34
C SER A 82 3.76 -12.32 52.54
N GLU A 83 3.25 -12.10 53.75
CA GLU A 83 3.85 -12.63 54.98
C GLU A 83 3.24 -13.96 55.44
N ILE A 84 1.94 -14.20 55.19
CA ILE A 84 1.23 -15.40 55.64
C ILE A 84 0.98 -16.37 54.47
N LEU A 85 0.47 -15.87 53.34
CA LEU A 85 0.16 -16.72 52.18
C LEU A 85 1.39 -17.02 51.29
N GLY A 86 2.47 -16.23 51.41
CA GLY A 86 3.65 -16.30 50.52
C GLY A 86 3.36 -15.94 49.06
N GLN A 87 2.16 -15.42 48.75
CA GLN A 87 1.66 -15.18 47.41
C GLN A 87 1.95 -13.75 46.96
N THR A 88 2.71 -13.60 45.88
CA THR A 88 2.97 -12.28 45.28
C THR A 88 1.84 -11.91 44.30
N LEU A 89 1.17 -10.78 44.53
CA LEU A 89 0.09 -10.25 43.67
C LEU A 89 0.62 -9.65 42.35
N VAL A 90 1.23 -10.50 41.52
CA VAL A 90 1.82 -10.11 40.22
C VAL A 90 0.73 -9.91 39.17
N ASP A 91 0.83 -8.84 38.39
CA ASP A 91 -0.15 -8.37 37.38
C ASP A 91 -1.56 -7.98 37.91
N PHE A 92 -1.86 -8.16 39.20
CA PHE A 92 -3.15 -7.74 39.76
C PHE A 92 -3.25 -6.20 39.82
N GLN A 93 -4.33 -5.65 39.25
CA GLN A 93 -4.60 -4.21 39.31
C GLN A 93 -5.10 -3.83 40.70
N MET A 94 -4.29 -3.06 41.44
CA MET A 94 -4.64 -2.58 42.77
C MET A 94 -5.81 -1.57 42.72
N PRO A 95 -6.76 -1.62 43.67
CA PRO A 95 -7.95 -0.77 43.67
C PRO A 95 -7.65 0.70 44.00
N ASP A 96 -8.27 1.65 43.29
CA ASP A 96 -8.23 3.07 43.68
C ASP A 96 -9.16 3.35 44.86
N LEU A 97 -8.54 3.44 46.04
CA LEU A 97 -9.21 3.65 47.32
C LEU A 97 -9.86 5.03 47.47
N ASN A 98 -9.51 6.01 46.63
CA ASN A 98 -10.17 7.32 46.61
C ASN A 98 -11.50 7.23 45.85
N MET A 99 -11.52 6.53 44.71
CA MET A 99 -12.75 6.29 43.92
C MET A 99 -13.80 5.50 44.71
N ILE A 100 -13.39 4.51 45.51
CA ILE A 100 -14.29 3.81 46.45
C ILE A 100 -14.83 4.76 47.53
N ALA A 101 -13.97 5.61 48.09
CA ALA A 101 -14.31 6.48 49.22
C ALA A 101 -15.17 7.70 48.86
N GLU A 102 -15.01 8.24 47.65
CA GLU A 102 -15.64 9.48 47.19
C GLU A 102 -16.82 9.20 46.25
N ASN A 103 -16.68 8.27 45.29
CA ASN A 103 -17.68 7.98 44.27
C ASN A 103 -18.43 6.65 44.47
N ILE A 104 -17.99 5.81 45.42
CA ILE A 104 -18.52 4.45 45.63
C ILE A 104 -18.44 3.61 44.34
N ASP A 105 -17.31 3.70 43.62
CA ASP A 105 -17.14 2.97 42.36
C ASP A 105 -17.09 1.45 42.60
N GLU A 106 -18.16 0.78 42.15
CA GLU A 106 -18.33 -0.67 42.13
C GLU A 106 -17.15 -1.40 41.46
N THR A 107 -16.50 -0.76 40.48
CA THR A 107 -15.35 -1.31 39.74
C THR A 107 -14.15 -1.48 40.66
N GLU A 108 -13.77 -0.41 41.36
CA GLU A 108 -12.64 -0.41 42.29
C GLU A 108 -12.97 -1.20 43.57
N LEU A 109 -14.23 -1.12 44.04
CA LEU A 109 -14.70 -1.93 45.15
C LEU A 109 -14.61 -3.43 44.81
N SER A 110 -14.97 -3.84 43.58
CA SER A 110 -14.88 -5.25 43.17
C SER A 110 -13.45 -5.79 43.26
N ARG A 111 -12.43 -5.00 42.88
CA ARG A 111 -11.01 -5.37 43.03
C ARG A 111 -10.61 -5.52 44.50
N LEU A 112 -11.05 -4.62 45.38
CA LEU A 112 -10.77 -4.71 46.81
C LEU A 112 -11.43 -5.94 47.44
N LEU A 113 -12.70 -6.20 47.11
CA LEU A 113 -13.45 -7.37 47.60
C LEU A 113 -12.91 -8.69 47.02
N GLN A 114 -12.39 -8.67 45.80
CA GLN A 114 -11.73 -9.82 45.17
C GLN A 114 -10.50 -10.27 45.97
N LEU A 115 -9.66 -9.33 46.44
CA LEU A 115 -8.55 -9.65 47.33
C LEU A 115 -9.03 -10.28 48.66
N VAL A 116 -10.17 -9.82 49.21
CA VAL A 116 -10.77 -10.38 50.44
C VAL A 116 -11.26 -11.81 50.21
N LEU A 117 -11.88 -12.09 49.07
CA LEU A 117 -12.25 -13.45 48.64
C LEU A 117 -11.00 -14.34 48.53
N GLY A 118 -9.91 -13.82 47.94
CA GLY A 118 -8.64 -14.51 47.85
C GLY A 118 -8.04 -14.86 49.21
N CYS A 119 -8.06 -13.93 50.18
CA CYS A 119 -7.69 -14.24 51.56
C CYS A 119 -8.53 -15.39 52.14
N ALA A 120 -9.85 -15.39 51.90
CA ALA A 120 -10.75 -16.42 52.41
C ALA A 120 -10.48 -17.83 51.84
N VAL A 121 -10.19 -17.95 50.53
CA VAL A 121 -9.92 -19.24 49.89
C VAL A 121 -8.46 -19.72 50.02
N SER A 122 -7.55 -18.87 50.49
CA SER A 122 -6.15 -19.25 50.77
C SER A 122 -5.85 -19.51 52.26
N CYS A 123 -6.64 -19.01 53.19
CA CYS A 123 -6.43 -19.19 54.64
C CYS A 123 -6.56 -20.65 55.13
N ASP A 124 -6.13 -20.94 56.36
CA ASP A 124 -6.23 -22.27 57.01
C ASP A 124 -7.65 -22.87 56.96
N ARG A 125 -8.68 -22.01 57.09
CA ARG A 125 -10.09 -22.41 57.08
C ARG A 125 -10.74 -22.32 55.70
N LYS A 126 -9.96 -22.26 54.62
CA LYS A 126 -10.46 -22.16 53.23
C LYS A 126 -11.57 -23.14 52.86
N GLN A 127 -11.53 -24.36 53.38
CA GLN A 127 -12.57 -25.37 53.13
C GLN A 127 -13.98 -24.86 53.49
N PHE A 128 -14.12 -24.17 54.64
CA PHE A 128 -15.38 -23.58 55.08
C PHE A 128 -15.88 -22.51 54.10
N TYR A 129 -14.99 -21.63 53.63
CA TYR A 129 -15.34 -20.56 52.68
C TYR A 129 -15.63 -21.11 51.27
N ILE A 130 -14.93 -22.15 50.84
CA ILE A 130 -15.17 -22.85 49.57
C ILE A 130 -16.53 -23.57 49.61
N GLU A 131 -16.86 -24.28 50.70
CA GLU A 131 -18.18 -24.91 50.89
C GLU A 131 -19.31 -23.87 50.89
N HIS A 132 -19.10 -22.70 51.49
CA HIS A 132 -20.07 -21.60 51.40
C HIS A 132 -20.24 -21.10 49.97
N ILE A 133 -19.16 -20.96 49.17
CA ILE A 133 -19.25 -20.61 47.75
C ILE A 133 -20.04 -21.69 46.99
N MET A 134 -19.74 -22.97 47.19
CA MET A 134 -20.45 -24.10 46.56
C MET A 134 -21.93 -24.22 46.95
N SER A 135 -22.38 -23.51 47.98
CA SER A 135 -23.80 -23.41 48.37
C SER A 135 -24.57 -22.26 47.69
N MET A 136 -23.89 -21.38 46.94
CA MET A 136 -24.48 -20.21 46.28
C MET A 136 -25.11 -20.56 44.93
N GLU A 137 -25.83 -19.59 44.32
CA GLU A 137 -26.33 -19.69 42.95
C GLU A 137 -25.20 -19.97 41.95
N GLU A 138 -25.39 -20.90 41.00
CA GLU A 138 -24.39 -21.31 39.99
C GLU A 138 -23.77 -20.13 39.21
N SER A 139 -24.60 -19.12 38.88
CA SER A 139 -24.16 -17.88 38.24
C SER A 139 -23.18 -17.08 39.10
N VAL A 140 -23.36 -17.08 40.42
CA VAL A 140 -22.46 -16.45 41.39
C VAL A 140 -21.21 -17.34 41.60
N GLN A 141 -21.35 -18.66 41.65
CA GLN A 141 -20.21 -19.59 41.74
C GLN A 141 -19.23 -19.38 40.59
N HIS A 142 -19.71 -19.32 39.34
CA HIS A 142 -18.86 -19.05 38.18
C HIS A 142 -18.18 -17.69 38.24
N VAL A 143 -18.83 -16.64 38.74
CA VAL A 143 -18.21 -15.31 38.89
C VAL A 143 -17.10 -15.33 39.95
N LEU A 144 -17.35 -15.94 41.10
CA LEU A 144 -16.36 -16.07 42.18
C LEU A 144 -15.18 -16.97 41.77
N MET A 145 -15.44 -18.08 41.06
CA MET A 145 -14.42 -18.99 40.53
C MET A 145 -13.46 -18.27 39.58
N ASN A 146 -13.99 -17.49 38.63
CA ASN A 146 -13.18 -16.68 37.72
C ASN A 146 -12.36 -15.60 38.48
N ALA A 147 -12.93 -15.00 39.53
CA ALA A 147 -12.23 -14.01 40.35
C ALA A 147 -11.08 -14.61 41.18
N ILE A 148 -11.24 -15.85 41.65
CA ILE A 148 -10.18 -16.63 42.31
C ILE A 148 -9.09 -17.03 41.30
N GLN A 149 -9.47 -17.46 40.10
CA GLN A 149 -8.52 -17.79 39.03
C GLN A 149 -7.68 -16.57 38.60
N GLU A 150 -8.28 -15.38 38.49
CA GLU A 150 -7.56 -14.14 38.18
C GLU A 150 -6.47 -13.81 39.23
N LEU A 151 -6.66 -14.20 40.50
CA LEU A 151 -5.66 -14.03 41.57
C LEU A 151 -4.58 -15.13 41.58
N MET A 152 -4.94 -16.37 41.22
CA MET A 152 -4.04 -17.54 41.27
C MET A 152 -3.15 -17.69 40.02
N VAL A 153 -3.21 -16.76 39.06
CA VAL A 153 -2.69 -16.96 37.68
C VAL A 153 -1.16 -17.01 37.54
N LYS A 154 -0.37 -16.82 38.62
CA LYS A 154 1.10 -16.63 38.50
C LYS A 154 2.06 -17.43 39.40
N GLU A 155 1.67 -18.59 39.93
CA GLU A 155 2.65 -19.67 40.15
C GLU A 155 2.98 -20.38 38.82
N ASN A 156 1.96 -20.82 38.08
CA ASN A 156 2.11 -21.55 36.80
C ASN A 156 2.41 -20.67 35.56
N ARG A 157 3.14 -19.55 35.71
CA ARG A 157 3.47 -18.62 34.60
C ARG A 157 4.85 -17.96 34.65
N LYS A 158 5.75 -18.41 35.53
CA LYS A 158 7.20 -18.06 35.45
C LYS A 158 8.14 -19.26 35.40
N ASN A 159 7.65 -20.44 35.75
CA ASN A 159 8.38 -21.70 35.56
C ASN A 159 7.98 -22.40 34.23
N ASN A 160 6.87 -21.99 33.62
CA ASN A 160 6.16 -22.76 32.59
C ASN A 160 6.78 -22.79 31.18
N GLU A 161 7.93 -22.18 30.95
CA GLU A 161 8.66 -22.34 29.68
C GLU A 161 9.71 -23.46 29.88
N GLU A 162 10.69 -23.28 30.77
CA GLU A 162 11.68 -24.31 31.10
C GLU A 162 11.07 -25.61 31.69
N TYR A 163 10.05 -25.53 32.55
CA TYR A 163 9.37 -26.72 33.09
C TYR A 163 8.28 -27.31 32.20
N SER A 164 7.77 -26.61 31.17
CA SER A 164 6.95 -27.31 30.17
C SER A 164 7.86 -28.12 29.25
N GLU A 165 8.97 -27.55 28.81
CA GLU A 165 9.93 -28.28 27.96
C GLU A 165 10.53 -29.48 28.72
N LEU A 166 11.00 -29.30 29.96
CA LEU A 166 11.47 -30.41 30.81
C LEU A 166 10.32 -31.38 31.18
N GLY A 167 9.10 -30.89 31.38
CA GLY A 167 7.94 -31.69 31.73
C GLY A 167 7.43 -32.56 30.57
N ASP A 168 7.48 -32.05 29.34
CA ASP A 168 7.13 -32.77 28.12
C ASP A 168 8.26 -33.71 27.68
N GLN A 169 9.53 -33.33 27.88
CA GLN A 169 10.66 -34.26 27.82
C GLN A 169 10.51 -35.41 28.83
N LEU A 170 10.10 -35.13 30.08
CA LEU A 170 9.88 -36.16 31.10
C LEU A 170 8.69 -37.07 30.74
N LYS A 171 7.58 -36.52 30.22
CA LYS A 171 6.48 -37.34 29.67
C LYS A 171 6.95 -38.21 28.51
N HIS A 172 7.76 -37.68 27.60
CA HIS A 172 8.28 -38.44 26.47
C HIS A 172 9.27 -39.52 26.91
N ALA A 173 10.10 -39.25 27.91
CA ALA A 173 11.00 -40.24 28.52
C ALA A 173 10.24 -41.33 29.28
N LEU A 174 9.15 -40.99 29.98
CA LEU A 174 8.27 -41.97 30.64
C LEU A 174 7.47 -42.80 29.63
N ALA A 175 6.98 -42.20 28.54
CA ALA A 175 6.32 -42.91 27.45
C ALA A 175 7.28 -43.87 26.74
N GLU A 176 8.52 -43.44 26.50
CA GLU A 176 9.55 -44.30 25.89
C GLU A 176 10.03 -45.39 26.85
N LEU A 177 10.17 -45.09 28.14
CA LEU A 177 10.46 -46.10 29.16
C LEU A 177 9.34 -47.14 29.24
N ASN A 178 8.07 -46.73 29.19
CA ASN A 178 6.93 -47.65 29.17
C ASN A 178 6.95 -48.53 27.90
N ARG A 179 7.20 -47.96 26.70
CA ARG A 179 7.39 -48.75 25.47
C ARG A 179 8.54 -49.76 25.58
N VAL A 180 9.65 -49.38 26.21
CA VAL A 180 10.79 -50.28 26.43
C VAL A 180 10.47 -51.37 27.45
N VAL A 181 9.64 -51.08 28.46
CA VAL A 181 9.11 -52.09 29.40
C VAL A 181 8.13 -53.04 28.70
N GLU A 182 7.18 -52.52 27.94
CA GLU A 182 6.21 -53.30 27.14
C GLU A 182 6.92 -54.22 26.14
N ALA A 183 7.88 -53.69 25.37
CA ALA A 183 8.70 -54.47 24.44
C ALA A 183 9.59 -55.51 25.16
N LYS A 184 10.12 -55.19 26.35
CA LYS A 184 10.86 -56.15 27.17
C LYS A 184 9.96 -57.27 27.69
N GLU A 185 8.74 -56.96 28.11
CA GLU A 185 7.76 -57.96 28.53
C GLU A 185 7.30 -58.83 27.36
N GLU A 186 7.10 -58.25 26.17
CA GLU A 186 6.82 -59.01 24.94
C GLU A 186 7.98 -59.96 24.58
N ILE A 187 9.24 -59.48 24.63
CA ILE A 187 10.43 -60.31 24.41
C ILE A 187 10.53 -61.42 25.46
N GLU A 188 10.33 -61.13 26.75
CA GLU A 188 10.35 -62.16 27.79
C GLU A 188 9.23 -63.19 27.62
N ASN A 189 8.01 -62.75 27.27
CA ASN A 189 6.89 -63.64 26.97
C ASN A 189 7.22 -64.53 25.76
N ARG A 190 7.84 -63.97 24.71
CA ARG A 190 8.27 -64.73 23.54
C ARG A 190 9.42 -65.69 23.83
N CYS A 191 10.35 -65.34 24.72
CA CYS A 191 11.38 -66.26 25.22
C CYS A 191 10.73 -67.43 25.96
N ARG A 192 9.82 -67.18 26.90
CA ARG A 192 9.10 -68.26 27.63
C ARG A 192 8.26 -69.15 26.70
N GLU A 193 7.68 -68.59 25.64
CA GLU A 193 6.97 -69.34 24.59
C GLU A 193 7.92 -70.22 23.77
N LEU A 194 9.10 -69.70 23.40
CA LEU A 194 10.14 -70.45 22.70
C LEU A 194 10.76 -71.55 23.59
N ASP A 195 11.00 -71.28 24.87
CA ASP A 195 11.47 -72.28 25.84
C ASP A 195 10.47 -73.44 25.97
N LEU A 196 9.16 -73.12 26.03
CA LEU A 196 8.10 -74.12 26.04
C LEU A 196 8.06 -74.94 24.74
N GLN A 197 8.17 -74.29 23.57
CA GLN A 197 8.25 -74.98 22.26
C GLN A 197 9.49 -75.86 22.15
N ILE A 198 10.63 -75.41 22.68
CA ILE A 198 11.87 -76.19 22.75
C ILE A 198 11.68 -77.41 23.67
N SER A 199 10.99 -77.27 24.80
CA SER A 199 10.66 -78.40 25.68
C SER A 199 9.77 -79.42 24.98
N THR A 200 8.67 -78.99 24.35
CA THR A 200 7.76 -79.92 23.64
C THR A 200 8.45 -80.60 22.47
N LEU A 201 9.29 -79.89 21.71
CA LEU A 201 10.09 -80.48 20.62
C LEU A 201 11.18 -81.43 21.14
N GLN A 202 11.69 -81.25 22.37
CA GLN A 202 12.59 -82.21 23.00
C GLN A 202 11.85 -83.48 23.45
N ASP A 203 10.66 -83.35 24.03
CA ASP A 203 9.82 -84.49 24.43
C ASP A 203 9.34 -85.28 23.20
N GLU A 204 8.87 -84.60 22.15
CA GLU A 204 8.53 -85.22 20.86
C GLU A 204 9.74 -85.93 20.23
N LYS A 205 10.92 -85.29 20.24
CA LYS A 205 12.17 -85.92 19.76
C LYS A 205 12.53 -87.16 20.57
N LEU A 206 12.38 -87.15 21.89
CA LEU A 206 12.64 -88.31 22.74
C LEU A 206 11.64 -89.45 22.45
N SER A 207 10.36 -89.12 22.27
CA SER A 207 9.32 -90.07 21.87
C SER A 207 9.60 -90.68 20.48
N LEU A 208 9.98 -89.86 19.50
CA LEU A 208 10.35 -90.32 18.15
C LEU A 208 11.62 -91.17 18.14
N ILE A 209 12.61 -90.87 19.01
CA ILE A 209 13.78 -91.72 19.20
C ILE A 209 13.36 -93.08 19.79
N GLN A 210 12.46 -93.09 20.79
CA GLN A 210 11.96 -94.31 21.41
C GLN A 210 11.10 -95.17 20.45
N GLU A 211 10.30 -94.54 19.61
CA GLU A 211 9.57 -95.23 18.53
C GLU A 211 10.57 -95.77 17.48
N THR A 212 11.58 -94.98 17.10
CA THR A 212 12.63 -95.41 16.16
C THR A 212 13.41 -96.61 16.69
N THR A 213 13.73 -96.68 17.99
CA THR A 213 14.37 -97.88 18.56
C THR A 213 13.44 -99.09 18.55
N GLN A 214 12.16 -98.94 18.92
CA GLN A 214 11.18 -100.04 18.84
C GLN A 214 10.96 -100.53 17.39
N LEU A 215 10.92 -99.62 16.42
CA LEU A 215 10.81 -99.96 15.01
C LEU A 215 12.07 -100.65 14.50
N ASN A 216 13.27 -100.22 14.91
CA ASN A 216 14.53 -100.89 14.55
C ASN A 216 14.66 -102.29 15.19
N GLU A 217 14.26 -102.46 16.46
CA GLU A 217 14.18 -103.78 17.11
C GLU A 217 13.20 -104.70 16.37
N ARG A 218 12.06 -104.15 15.93
CA ARG A 218 11.05 -104.90 15.17
C ARG A 218 11.48 -105.19 13.73
N ILE A 219 12.28 -104.32 13.12
CA ILE A 219 12.95 -104.58 11.83
C ILE A 219 13.99 -105.69 12.02
N GLN A 220 14.83 -105.66 13.05
CA GLN A 220 15.75 -106.78 13.34
C GLN A 220 15.00 -108.11 13.58
N GLN A 221 13.83 -108.09 14.23
CA GLN A 221 12.99 -109.29 14.38
C GLN A 221 12.44 -109.81 13.03
N ILE A 222 12.25 -108.94 12.05
CA ILE A 222 11.81 -109.28 10.68
C ILE A 222 13.00 -109.69 9.80
N GLU A 223 14.18 -109.07 9.96
CA GLU A 223 15.41 -109.43 9.25
C GLU A 223 15.98 -110.78 9.70
N ASN A 224 15.82 -111.12 10.99
CA ASN A 224 16.09 -112.46 11.53
C ASN A 224 15.05 -113.52 11.09
N SER A 225 14.02 -113.13 10.33
CA SER A 225 13.02 -114.03 9.75
C SER A 225 13.29 -114.18 8.24
N GLU A 226 14.25 -115.03 7.87
CA GLU A 226 14.83 -115.18 6.52
C GLU A 226 13.86 -115.57 5.37
N ASP A 227 12.54 -115.62 5.58
CA ASP A 227 11.55 -116.17 4.65
C ASP A 227 10.47 -115.14 4.23
N SER A 228 10.88 -114.09 3.52
CA SER A 228 9.93 -113.09 2.94
C SER A 228 10.45 -112.36 1.69
N ASP A 229 10.97 -113.11 0.71
CA ASP A 229 11.44 -112.50 -0.54
C ASP A 229 10.31 -112.12 -1.54
N SER A 230 10.66 -111.36 -2.58
CA SER A 230 9.79 -110.85 -3.65
C SER A 230 8.88 -109.66 -3.29
N VAL A 231 7.78 -109.84 -2.55
CA VAL A 231 6.72 -108.80 -2.48
C VAL A 231 7.09 -107.61 -1.59
N ALA A 232 7.69 -107.86 -0.42
CA ALA A 232 8.06 -106.81 0.54
C ALA A 232 9.11 -105.86 -0.05
N LYS A 233 10.20 -106.41 -0.63
CA LYS A 233 11.29 -105.64 -1.27
C LYS A 233 10.78 -104.81 -2.46
N SER A 234 9.83 -105.34 -3.23
CA SER A 234 9.20 -104.61 -4.35
C SER A 234 8.39 -103.39 -3.86
N ARG A 235 7.52 -103.58 -2.86
CA ARG A 235 6.78 -102.47 -2.22
C ARG A 235 7.71 -101.44 -1.58
N TYR A 236 8.75 -101.89 -0.88
CA TYR A 236 9.77 -101.03 -0.30
C TYR A 236 10.44 -100.14 -1.35
N LYS A 237 10.88 -100.71 -2.48
CA LYS A 237 11.48 -99.96 -3.59
C LYS A 237 10.52 -98.93 -4.20
N THR A 238 9.22 -99.27 -4.35
CA THR A 238 8.21 -98.34 -4.84
C THR A 238 7.95 -97.19 -3.85
N LEU A 239 7.90 -97.49 -2.54
CA LEU A 239 7.81 -96.48 -1.48
C LEU A 239 9.05 -95.58 -1.47
N GLN A 240 10.24 -96.14 -1.61
CA GLN A 240 11.50 -95.40 -1.64
C GLN A 240 11.58 -94.44 -2.84
N GLN A 241 11.16 -94.88 -4.05
CA GLN A 241 11.04 -93.97 -5.20
C GLN A 241 10.01 -92.86 -4.98
N ARG A 242 8.89 -93.15 -4.30
CA ARG A 242 7.86 -92.15 -4.01
C ARG A 242 8.30 -91.14 -2.95
N ILE A 243 9.00 -91.59 -1.91
CA ILE A 243 9.67 -90.72 -0.93
C ILE A 243 10.66 -89.80 -1.65
N GLN A 244 11.48 -90.34 -2.54
CA GLN A 244 12.47 -89.55 -3.28
C GLN A 244 11.81 -88.52 -4.23
N SER A 245 10.73 -88.88 -4.94
CA SER A 245 10.02 -87.88 -5.77
C SER A 245 9.33 -86.81 -4.93
N GLN A 246 8.82 -87.14 -3.74
CA GLN A 246 8.25 -86.17 -2.81
C GLN A 246 9.33 -85.27 -2.19
N GLN A 247 10.53 -85.79 -1.90
CA GLN A 247 11.68 -84.99 -1.47
C GLN A 247 12.13 -84.01 -2.56
N GLU A 248 12.18 -84.45 -3.82
CA GLU A 248 12.45 -83.56 -4.96
C GLU A 248 11.37 -82.48 -5.17
N GLU A 249 10.10 -82.81 -4.91
CA GLU A 249 8.98 -81.87 -4.99
C GLU A 249 9.04 -80.84 -3.86
N ILE A 250 9.29 -81.29 -2.62
CA ILE A 250 9.53 -80.43 -1.46
C ILE A 250 10.69 -79.47 -1.73
N PHE A 251 11.85 -79.97 -2.19
CA PHE A 251 13.01 -79.12 -2.47
C PHE A 251 12.71 -78.03 -3.52
N LYS A 252 11.93 -78.36 -4.56
CA LYS A 252 11.49 -77.38 -5.59
C LYS A 252 10.54 -76.33 -5.01
N LEU A 253 9.63 -76.74 -4.12
CA LEU A 253 8.71 -75.83 -3.41
C LEU A 253 9.45 -74.95 -2.38
N GLU A 254 10.43 -75.49 -1.67
CA GLU A 254 11.28 -74.75 -0.72
C GLU A 254 12.15 -73.71 -1.43
N THR A 255 12.74 -74.07 -2.58
CA THR A 255 13.50 -73.14 -3.44
C THR A 255 12.59 -72.01 -3.92
N GLY A 256 11.43 -72.35 -4.50
CA GLY A 256 10.46 -71.35 -4.94
C GLY A 256 9.95 -70.46 -3.80
N LEU A 257 9.80 -71.01 -2.58
CA LEU A 257 9.44 -70.24 -1.40
C LEU A 257 10.56 -69.28 -0.96
N GLN A 258 11.83 -69.61 -1.15
CA GLN A 258 12.94 -68.65 -0.97
C GLN A 258 12.90 -67.56 -2.03
N ASP A 259 12.72 -67.89 -3.31
CA ASP A 259 12.61 -66.91 -4.40
C ASP A 259 11.46 -65.92 -4.17
N TYR A 260 10.29 -66.42 -3.74
CA TYR A 260 9.15 -65.56 -3.39
C TYR A 260 9.39 -64.71 -2.14
N LYS A 261 10.13 -65.21 -1.14
CA LYS A 261 10.51 -64.42 0.05
C LYS A 261 11.45 -63.29 -0.33
N ALA A 262 12.54 -63.58 -1.02
CA ALA A 262 13.49 -62.57 -1.51
C ALA A 262 12.76 -61.47 -2.29
N LYS A 263 11.89 -61.85 -3.24
CA LYS A 263 11.08 -60.90 -4.00
C LYS A 263 10.08 -60.10 -3.15
N CYS A 264 9.57 -60.65 -2.04
CA CYS A 264 8.73 -59.88 -1.11
C CYS A 264 9.56 -58.89 -0.28
N ASP A 265 10.82 -59.18 -0.01
CA ASP A 265 11.74 -58.30 0.71
C ASP A 265 12.30 -57.20 -0.21
N ASP A 266 12.65 -57.51 -1.47
CA ASP A 266 12.94 -56.52 -2.52
C ASP A 266 11.79 -55.49 -2.64
N LEU A 267 10.54 -55.99 -2.72
CA LEU A 267 9.34 -55.15 -2.83
C LEU A 267 9.00 -54.38 -1.54
N ARG A 268 9.56 -54.76 -0.39
CA ARG A 268 9.48 -53.96 0.85
C ARG A 268 10.48 -52.82 0.81
N GLU A 269 11.73 -53.09 0.43
CA GLU A 269 12.78 -52.08 0.32
C GLU A 269 12.42 -51.00 -0.72
N ASP A 270 11.94 -51.40 -1.91
CA ASP A 270 11.43 -50.48 -2.92
C ASP A 270 10.29 -49.58 -2.38
N ASN A 271 9.38 -50.14 -1.59
CA ASN A 271 8.24 -49.40 -1.03
C ASN A 271 8.68 -48.43 0.08
N GLU A 272 9.60 -48.83 0.96
CA GLU A 272 10.23 -47.92 1.91
C GLU A 272 10.98 -46.78 1.21
N ASN A 273 11.72 -47.07 0.14
CA ASN A 273 12.47 -46.08 -0.62
C ASN A 273 11.55 -45.11 -1.37
N LEU A 274 10.39 -45.59 -1.85
CA LEU A 274 9.33 -44.74 -2.41
C LEU A 274 8.65 -43.87 -1.34
N LEU A 275 8.44 -44.38 -0.12
CA LEU A 275 7.90 -43.62 1.01
C LEU A 275 8.85 -42.49 1.42
N LYS A 276 10.13 -42.80 1.69
CA LYS A 276 11.18 -41.81 2.03
C LYS A 276 11.25 -40.70 0.97
N ARG A 277 11.23 -41.08 -0.32
CA ARG A 277 11.22 -40.13 -1.45
C ARG A 277 9.94 -39.29 -1.54
N ASN A 278 8.80 -39.80 -1.09
CA ASN A 278 7.54 -39.06 -1.04
C ASN A 278 7.56 -38.02 0.10
N ASP A 279 8.15 -38.36 1.25
CA ASP A 279 8.35 -37.44 2.36
C ASP A 279 9.32 -36.30 1.99
N ASP A 280 10.46 -36.61 1.34
CA ASP A 280 11.37 -35.61 0.76
C ASP A 280 10.65 -34.63 -0.19
N LEU A 281 9.80 -35.16 -1.07
CA LEU A 281 9.01 -34.37 -2.01
C LEU A 281 7.92 -33.54 -1.31
N MET A 282 7.38 -34.02 -0.18
CA MET A 282 6.42 -33.26 0.63
C MET A 282 7.10 -32.09 1.36
N VAL A 283 8.31 -32.27 1.89
CA VAL A 283 9.13 -31.18 2.46
C VAL A 283 9.44 -30.13 1.39
N LEU A 284 9.96 -30.55 0.23
CA LEU A 284 10.25 -29.64 -0.89
C LEU A 284 9.01 -28.90 -1.41
N ALA A 285 7.83 -29.52 -1.36
CA ALA A 285 6.56 -28.88 -1.71
C ALA A 285 6.08 -27.88 -0.63
N GLY A 286 6.49 -28.07 0.63
CA GLY A 286 6.35 -27.10 1.71
C GLY A 286 7.25 -25.89 1.49
N ASP A 287 8.54 -26.11 1.25
CA ASP A 287 9.51 -25.03 0.99
C ASP A 287 9.15 -24.22 -0.26
N ALA A 288 8.73 -24.87 -1.35
CA ALA A 288 8.24 -24.20 -2.55
C ALA A 288 6.99 -23.33 -2.30
N ARG A 289 6.18 -23.64 -1.27
CA ARG A 289 5.07 -22.78 -0.83
C ARG A 289 5.57 -21.62 0.01
N ASN A 290 6.46 -21.88 0.97
CA ASN A 290 7.08 -20.84 1.80
C ASN A 290 7.78 -19.77 0.95
N PHE A 291 8.62 -20.17 -0.01
CA PHE A 291 9.29 -19.24 -0.94
C PHE A 291 8.30 -18.49 -1.84
N LYS A 292 7.16 -19.10 -2.21
CA LYS A 292 6.12 -18.39 -2.95
C LYS A 292 5.48 -17.29 -2.09
N ASP A 293 5.13 -17.60 -0.85
CA ASP A 293 4.51 -16.65 0.06
C ASP A 293 5.50 -15.50 0.41
N GLU A 294 6.79 -15.80 0.56
CA GLU A 294 7.86 -14.79 0.64
C GLU A 294 7.97 -13.92 -0.62
N LEU A 295 7.93 -14.51 -1.82
CA LEU A 295 7.95 -13.77 -3.09
C LEU A 295 6.72 -12.87 -3.25
N ASP A 296 5.53 -13.31 -2.82
CA ASP A 296 4.32 -12.51 -2.86
C ASP A 296 4.34 -11.40 -1.78
N ILE A 297 4.96 -11.61 -0.63
CA ILE A 297 5.28 -10.54 0.35
C ILE A 297 6.29 -9.54 -0.25
N LEU A 298 7.32 -9.99 -0.96
CA LEU A 298 8.30 -9.12 -1.61
C LEU A 298 7.70 -8.32 -2.77
N ARG A 299 6.86 -8.92 -3.61
CA ARG A 299 6.06 -8.21 -4.64
C ARG A 299 5.23 -7.09 -4.03
N ASN A 300 4.51 -7.36 -2.94
CA ASN A 300 3.74 -6.37 -2.19
C ASN A 300 4.61 -5.24 -1.59
N LYS A 301 5.88 -5.50 -1.27
CA LYS A 301 6.85 -4.47 -0.85
C LYS A 301 7.34 -3.64 -2.05
N CYS A 302 7.69 -4.27 -3.17
CA CYS A 302 8.09 -3.59 -4.40
C CYS A 302 7.00 -2.66 -4.93
N GLU A 303 5.74 -3.12 -4.99
CA GLU A 303 4.62 -2.25 -5.37
C GLU A 303 4.46 -1.02 -4.48
N LYS A 304 4.71 -1.16 -3.17
CA LYS A 304 4.69 -0.04 -2.23
C LYS A 304 5.87 0.91 -2.45
N LEU A 305 7.05 0.38 -2.77
CA LEU A 305 8.21 1.19 -3.15
C LEU A 305 7.93 1.98 -4.43
N THR A 306 7.42 1.38 -5.51
CA THR A 306 7.09 2.11 -6.76
C THR A 306 6.00 3.17 -6.55
N LYS A 307 5.05 2.93 -5.64
CA LYS A 307 4.06 3.95 -5.22
C LYS A 307 4.71 5.09 -4.42
N LEU A 308 5.73 4.82 -3.61
CA LEU A 308 6.50 5.85 -2.91
C LEU A 308 7.44 6.62 -3.85
N GLU A 309 8.16 5.95 -4.74
CA GLU A 309 9.03 6.53 -5.76
C GLU A 309 8.27 7.51 -6.65
N SER A 310 7.11 7.11 -7.17
CA SER A 310 6.24 8.02 -7.95
C SER A 310 5.75 9.21 -7.12
N THR A 311 5.43 9.06 -5.82
CA THR A 311 5.13 10.24 -4.99
C THR A 311 6.36 11.14 -4.79
N ILE A 312 7.55 10.58 -4.60
CA ILE A 312 8.81 11.33 -4.48
C ILE A 312 9.06 12.15 -5.75
N ASP A 313 8.83 11.57 -6.94
CA ASP A 313 8.98 12.30 -8.20
C ASP A 313 7.95 13.43 -8.35
N THR A 314 6.69 13.24 -7.94
CA THR A 314 5.74 14.36 -7.88
C THR A 314 6.12 15.45 -6.87
N TYR A 315 6.90 15.13 -5.83
CA TYR A 315 7.46 16.12 -4.90
C TYR A 315 8.71 16.82 -5.45
N LYS A 316 9.54 16.16 -6.27
CA LYS A 316 10.65 16.81 -7.00
C LYS A 316 10.11 17.90 -7.93
N ILE A 317 9.12 17.55 -8.77
CA ILE A 317 8.47 18.49 -9.69
C ILE A 317 7.91 19.70 -8.93
N LYS A 318 7.27 19.50 -7.77
CA LYS A 318 6.77 20.61 -6.93
C LYS A 318 7.87 21.44 -6.26
N LEU A 319 9.06 20.88 -6.04
CA LEU A 319 10.21 21.62 -5.50
C LEU A 319 10.88 22.48 -6.58
N GLU A 320 10.89 22.01 -7.83
CA GLU A 320 11.23 22.76 -9.04
C GLU A 320 10.19 23.86 -9.29
N GLU A 321 8.90 23.49 -9.30
CA GLU A 321 7.68 24.30 -9.06
C GLU A 321 7.94 25.56 -8.21
N MET A 322 8.27 25.30 -6.96
CA MET A 322 8.53 26.32 -5.93
C MET A 322 9.88 27.05 -6.11
N SER A 323 10.83 26.50 -6.87
CA SER A 323 12.10 27.16 -7.18
C SER A 323 11.92 28.23 -8.24
N ASP A 324 11.20 27.90 -9.30
CA ASP A 324 10.88 28.84 -10.39
C ASP A 324 10.03 29.99 -9.87
N LEU A 325 9.03 29.71 -9.01
CA LEU A 325 8.25 30.74 -8.32
C LEU A 325 9.12 31.65 -7.44
N ARG A 326 10.13 31.12 -6.72
CA ARG A 326 11.08 31.94 -5.95
C ARG A 326 11.96 32.81 -6.86
N GLN A 327 12.39 32.29 -8.01
CA GLN A 327 13.15 33.08 -8.99
C GLN A 327 12.29 34.16 -9.66
N GLN A 328 11.01 33.88 -9.93
CA GLN A 328 10.06 34.86 -10.44
C GLN A 328 9.77 35.97 -9.42
N ILE A 329 9.60 35.62 -8.13
CA ILE A 329 9.47 36.61 -7.04
C ILE A 329 10.71 37.51 -7.00
N LYS A 330 11.92 36.94 -6.98
CA LYS A 330 13.18 37.71 -6.96
C LYS A 330 13.31 38.64 -8.18
N TYR A 331 12.91 38.20 -9.36
CA TYR A 331 12.88 39.04 -10.57
C TYR A 331 11.86 40.20 -10.47
N LEU A 332 10.69 39.95 -9.87
CA LEU A 332 9.70 40.99 -9.59
C LEU A 332 10.17 41.96 -8.50
N GLU A 333 10.94 41.51 -7.51
CA GLU A 333 11.56 42.37 -6.49
C GLU A 333 12.66 43.25 -7.12
N GLU A 334 13.56 42.68 -7.92
CA GLU A 334 14.62 43.42 -8.63
C GLU A 334 14.08 44.43 -9.64
N THR A 335 12.98 44.12 -10.33
CA THR A 335 12.34 45.06 -11.26
C THR A 335 11.55 46.15 -10.52
N ASN A 336 10.85 45.84 -9.42
CA ASN A 336 10.21 46.86 -8.58
C ASN A 336 11.24 47.81 -7.94
N LEU A 337 12.39 47.31 -7.50
CA LEU A 337 13.48 48.14 -6.97
C LEU A 337 14.01 49.10 -8.06
N ARG A 338 14.26 48.60 -9.27
CA ARG A 338 14.70 49.43 -10.40
C ARG A 338 13.68 50.51 -10.76
N LEU A 339 12.39 50.18 -10.77
CA LEU A 339 11.30 51.15 -11.01
C LEU A 339 11.19 52.18 -9.88
N PHE A 340 11.51 51.80 -8.64
CA PHE A 340 11.59 52.73 -7.52
C PHE A 340 12.76 53.70 -7.65
N ASP A 341 13.95 53.21 -8.04
CA ASP A 341 15.14 54.04 -8.29
C ASP A 341 14.93 55.00 -9.47
N GLU A 342 14.36 54.50 -10.58
CA GLU A 342 13.99 55.32 -11.75
C GLU A 342 12.97 56.41 -11.37
N LYS A 343 11.93 56.05 -10.62
CA LYS A 343 10.97 57.01 -10.08
C LYS A 343 11.64 58.03 -9.15
N SER A 344 12.56 57.61 -8.29
CA SER A 344 13.32 58.48 -7.39
C SER A 344 14.17 59.50 -8.16
N ASN A 345 14.80 59.08 -9.25
CA ASN A 345 15.55 59.95 -10.14
C ASN A 345 14.63 60.96 -10.85
N ILE A 346 13.52 60.51 -11.44
CA ILE A 346 12.52 61.40 -12.07
C ILE A 346 11.93 62.39 -11.07
N GLU A 347 11.70 61.98 -9.82
CA GLU A 347 11.27 62.88 -8.74
C GLU A 347 12.35 63.92 -8.37
N GLN A 348 13.64 63.58 -8.45
CA GLN A 348 14.75 64.52 -8.24
C GLN A 348 14.89 65.50 -9.41
N GLU A 349 14.83 65.01 -10.65
CA GLU A 349 14.82 65.84 -11.86
C GLU A 349 13.63 66.81 -11.85
N TYR A 350 12.43 66.35 -11.47
CA TYR A 350 11.26 67.21 -11.31
C TYR A 350 11.47 68.29 -10.24
N LYS A 351 12.11 67.97 -9.11
CA LYS A 351 12.46 68.95 -8.06
C LYS A 351 13.47 69.98 -8.58
N GLN A 352 14.45 69.58 -9.38
CA GLN A 352 15.41 70.49 -10.04
C GLN A 352 14.73 71.37 -11.10
N ALA A 353 13.90 70.79 -11.98
CA ALA A 353 13.14 71.52 -12.99
C ALA A 353 12.21 72.56 -12.38
N LYS A 354 11.58 72.25 -11.23
CA LYS A 354 10.74 73.19 -10.47
C LYS A 354 11.54 74.32 -9.82
N LEU A 355 12.78 74.06 -9.37
CA LEU A 355 13.70 75.11 -8.90
C LEU A 355 14.13 76.03 -10.05
N LEU A 356 14.48 75.46 -11.20
CA LEU A 356 14.81 76.21 -12.43
C LEU A 356 13.61 77.04 -12.92
N GLN A 357 12.39 76.50 -12.91
CA GLN A 357 11.17 77.26 -13.20
C GLN A 357 11.04 78.47 -12.26
N THR A 358 11.28 78.27 -10.95
CA THR A 358 11.19 79.35 -9.96
C THR A 358 12.23 80.44 -10.22
N GLN A 359 13.45 80.07 -10.63
CA GLN A 359 14.49 81.02 -11.05
C GLN A 359 14.11 81.76 -12.35
N VAL A 360 13.57 81.06 -13.35
CA VAL A 360 13.08 81.68 -14.60
C VAL A 360 11.92 82.64 -14.34
N GLU A 361 11.00 82.31 -13.44
CA GLU A 361 9.94 83.22 -13.01
C GLU A 361 10.47 84.46 -12.27
N PHE A 362 11.50 84.30 -11.43
CA PHE A 362 12.19 85.42 -10.80
C PHE A 362 12.86 86.32 -11.83
N HIS A 363 13.67 85.77 -12.74
CA HIS A 363 14.33 86.53 -13.81
C HIS A 363 13.33 87.20 -14.77
N LYS A 364 12.18 86.57 -15.01
CA LYS A 364 11.08 87.17 -15.78
C LYS A 364 10.50 88.41 -15.09
N ARG A 365 10.33 88.38 -13.76
CA ARG A 365 9.89 89.55 -12.96
C ARG A 365 10.94 90.65 -12.96
N THR A 366 12.21 90.34 -12.70
CA THR A 366 13.28 91.36 -12.72
C THR A 366 13.45 91.99 -14.10
N ASN A 367 13.28 91.22 -15.19
CA ASN A 367 13.27 91.78 -16.54
C ASN A 367 12.05 92.68 -16.78
N GLN A 368 10.86 92.34 -16.29
CA GLN A 368 9.68 93.21 -16.36
C GLN A 368 9.87 94.51 -15.57
N GLU A 369 10.45 94.46 -14.38
CA GLU A 369 10.83 95.63 -13.58
C GLU A 369 11.85 96.51 -14.30
N LEU A 370 12.86 95.91 -14.95
CA LEU A 370 13.84 96.64 -15.77
C LEU A 370 13.20 97.27 -17.00
N TYR A 371 12.29 96.59 -17.71
CA TYR A 371 11.54 97.18 -18.83
C TYR A 371 10.65 98.34 -18.38
N GLN A 372 9.98 98.24 -17.23
CA GLN A 372 9.22 99.35 -16.64
C GLN A 372 10.14 100.54 -16.31
N LYS A 373 11.30 100.29 -15.71
CA LYS A 373 12.28 101.33 -15.37
C LYS A 373 12.91 101.99 -16.61
N ILE A 374 13.16 101.21 -17.68
CA ILE A 374 13.61 101.75 -18.97
C ILE A 374 12.51 102.63 -19.58
N SER A 375 11.25 102.19 -19.57
CA SER A 375 10.11 102.99 -20.07
C SER A 375 9.90 104.27 -19.26
N GLU A 376 10.09 104.25 -17.93
CA GLU A 376 10.04 105.46 -17.11
C GLU A 376 11.22 106.40 -17.37
N LEU A 377 12.45 105.88 -17.48
CA LEU A 377 13.63 106.68 -17.84
C LEU A 377 13.49 107.29 -19.24
N GLN A 378 12.92 106.56 -20.19
CA GLN A 378 12.61 107.07 -21.53
C GLN A 378 11.58 108.20 -21.44
N ARG A 379 10.45 108.02 -20.74
CA ARG A 379 9.46 109.08 -20.49
C ARG A 379 10.07 110.33 -19.82
N LEU A 380 11.06 110.16 -18.94
CA LEU A 380 11.79 111.26 -18.31
C LEU A 380 12.76 111.95 -19.29
N ALA A 381 13.41 111.19 -20.19
CA ALA A 381 14.23 111.72 -21.26
C ALA A 381 13.37 112.50 -22.29
N ASP A 382 12.27 111.92 -22.76
CA ASP A 382 11.30 112.56 -23.66
C ASP A 382 10.79 113.90 -23.07
N LYS A 383 10.50 113.91 -21.76
CA LYS A 383 10.10 115.14 -21.04
C LYS A 383 11.24 116.16 -20.97
N ALA A 384 12.47 115.73 -20.68
CA ALA A 384 13.62 116.62 -20.61
C ALA A 384 13.97 117.19 -22.00
N GLU A 385 13.82 116.40 -23.07
CA GLU A 385 13.95 116.86 -24.45
C GLU A 385 12.86 117.88 -24.78
N PHE A 386 11.60 117.63 -24.41
CA PHE A 386 10.52 118.62 -24.60
C PHE A 386 10.81 119.94 -23.84
N GLU A 387 11.31 119.87 -22.59
CA GLU A 387 11.71 121.06 -21.82
C GLU A 387 12.94 121.77 -22.41
N ARG A 388 13.87 121.02 -23.03
CA ARG A 388 15.01 121.56 -23.81
C ARG A 388 14.51 122.27 -25.07
N ASN A 389 13.70 121.61 -25.90
CA ASN A 389 13.15 122.12 -27.16
C ASN A 389 12.34 123.40 -26.91
N ARG A 390 11.47 123.40 -25.89
CA ARG A 390 10.69 124.59 -25.47
C ARG A 390 11.56 125.74 -24.95
N SER A 391 12.77 125.46 -24.45
CA SER A 391 13.72 126.48 -24.02
C SER A 391 14.55 127.02 -25.20
N GLU A 392 14.87 126.16 -26.16
CA GLU A 392 15.49 126.50 -27.45
C GLU A 392 14.54 127.36 -28.33
N GLU A 393 13.25 127.03 -28.39
CA GLU A 393 12.21 127.87 -29.02
C GLU A 393 12.18 129.29 -28.44
N LYS A 394 12.16 129.43 -27.12
CA LYS A 394 12.23 130.75 -26.45
C LYS A 394 13.52 131.49 -26.77
N LEU A 395 14.65 130.79 -26.78
CA LEU A 395 15.95 131.36 -27.10
C LEU A 395 15.99 131.83 -28.57
N ASN A 396 15.35 131.10 -29.48
CA ASN A 396 15.19 131.49 -30.89
C ASN A 396 14.24 132.68 -31.06
N VAL A 397 13.14 132.79 -30.30
CA VAL A 397 12.29 133.99 -30.26
C VAL A 397 13.07 135.19 -29.76
N ILE A 398 13.80 135.07 -28.64
CA ILE A 398 14.63 136.16 -28.09
C ILE A 398 15.76 136.54 -29.06
N ASN A 399 16.33 135.58 -29.80
CA ASN A 399 17.30 135.87 -30.87
C ASN A 399 16.65 136.60 -32.05
N ALA A 400 15.42 136.27 -32.44
CA ALA A 400 14.69 136.98 -33.48
C ALA A 400 14.31 138.41 -33.05
N GLU A 401 13.85 138.60 -31.80
CA GLU A 401 13.63 139.92 -31.19
C GLU A 401 14.93 140.73 -31.15
N LYS A 402 16.04 140.13 -30.74
CA LYS A 402 17.38 140.75 -30.75
C LYS A 402 17.81 141.14 -32.17
N LEU A 403 17.59 140.29 -33.17
CA LEU A 403 17.91 140.61 -34.58
C LEU A 403 17.01 141.75 -35.09
N ASN A 404 15.73 141.75 -34.76
CA ASN A 404 14.82 142.85 -35.10
C ASN A 404 15.26 144.17 -34.44
N LEU A 405 15.71 144.15 -33.17
CA LEU A 405 16.26 145.32 -32.49
C LEU A 405 17.61 145.77 -33.08
N ILE A 406 18.45 144.86 -33.57
CA ILE A 406 19.67 145.21 -34.32
C ILE A 406 19.31 145.89 -35.64
N ASN A 407 18.35 145.34 -36.40
CA ASN A 407 17.84 145.92 -37.64
C ASN A 407 17.20 147.30 -37.38
N GLU A 408 16.43 147.47 -36.29
CA GLU A 408 15.86 148.76 -35.88
C GLU A 408 16.96 149.77 -35.52
N ILE A 409 18.01 149.35 -34.81
CA ILE A 409 19.19 150.18 -34.54
C ILE A 409 19.92 150.54 -35.84
N GLU A 410 19.93 149.68 -36.85
CA GLU A 410 20.55 149.97 -38.15
C GLU A 410 19.69 150.92 -39.00
N LEU A 411 18.37 150.76 -39.06
CA LEU A 411 17.46 151.77 -39.66
C LEU A 411 17.52 153.10 -38.90
N LEU A 412 17.69 153.10 -37.57
CA LEU A 412 17.84 154.33 -36.78
C LEU A 412 19.20 155.01 -36.97
N LYS A 413 20.25 154.26 -37.37
CA LYS A 413 21.50 154.88 -37.86
C LYS A 413 21.29 155.46 -39.25
N GLU A 414 20.74 154.68 -40.18
CA GLU A 414 20.53 155.09 -41.57
C GLU A 414 19.64 156.34 -41.67
N THR A 415 18.55 156.41 -40.90
CA THR A 415 17.69 157.61 -40.84
C THR A 415 18.37 158.80 -40.14
N ASN A 416 19.30 158.57 -39.21
CA ASN A 416 20.11 159.64 -38.61
C ASN A 416 21.20 160.15 -39.57
N GLU A 417 21.78 159.28 -40.40
CA GLU A 417 22.67 159.65 -41.51
C GLU A 417 21.90 160.44 -42.59
N GLN A 418 20.68 160.01 -42.94
CA GLN A 418 19.77 160.78 -43.82
C GLN A 418 19.43 162.16 -43.23
N LEU A 419 19.19 162.27 -41.92
CA LEU A 419 18.96 163.56 -41.25
C LEU A 419 20.21 164.46 -41.19
N GLN A 420 21.43 163.89 -41.24
CA GLN A 420 22.66 164.67 -41.40
C GLN A 420 22.86 165.17 -42.84
N ALA A 421 22.28 164.51 -43.85
CA ALA A 421 22.42 164.88 -45.26
C ALA A 421 21.55 166.08 -45.69
N VAL A 422 20.55 166.49 -44.91
CA VAL A 422 19.53 167.51 -45.30
C VAL A 422 20.00 168.97 -45.08
N ASN A 423 21.27 169.20 -44.75
CA ASN A 423 21.77 170.52 -44.32
C ASN A 423 22.88 171.13 -45.22
N LEU A 424 22.91 170.78 -46.51
CA LEU A 424 23.71 171.46 -47.54
C LEU A 424 23.03 171.39 -48.93
N ASP A 425 22.80 172.57 -49.49
CA ASP A 425 22.41 172.94 -50.87
C ASP A 425 21.05 172.46 -51.47
N GLU A 426 20.43 173.41 -52.18
CA GLU A 426 19.14 173.32 -52.87
C GLU A 426 19.31 173.16 -54.41
N VAL A 427 18.19 173.22 -55.16
CA VAL A 427 18.02 173.66 -56.57
C VAL A 427 17.73 172.57 -57.64
N THR A 428 16.50 172.65 -58.19
CA THR A 428 15.97 172.05 -59.45
C THR A 428 15.79 170.52 -59.52
N GLY A 429 14.98 170.05 -60.50
CA GLY A 429 14.56 168.64 -60.62
C GLY A 429 14.02 168.27 -62.03
N ASP A 430 13.01 167.39 -62.04
CA ASP A 430 12.31 166.71 -63.17
C ASP A 430 12.83 165.33 -63.67
N ILE A 431 12.18 164.28 -63.14
CA ILE A 431 11.48 163.19 -63.86
C ILE A 431 12.30 162.17 -64.73
N ASN A 432 12.18 160.87 -64.36
CA ASN A 432 11.75 159.68 -65.14
C ASN A 432 12.58 158.36 -65.05
N LEU A 433 11.83 157.25 -64.91
CA LEU A 433 12.01 155.88 -65.48
C LEU A 433 13.32 155.04 -65.34
N LYS A 434 13.09 153.79 -64.86
CA LYS A 434 13.45 152.46 -65.44
C LYS A 434 14.66 151.62 -64.96
N ASP A 435 14.28 150.37 -64.62
CA ASP A 435 14.89 149.05 -64.96
C ASP A 435 16.09 148.45 -64.19
N GLN A 436 16.08 147.10 -64.16
CA GLN A 436 17.17 146.12 -63.94
C GLN A 436 17.76 145.97 -62.50
N PHE A 437 18.23 144.80 -62.02
CA PHE A 437 18.02 143.35 -62.32
C PHE A 437 18.80 142.51 -61.25
N THR A 438 18.63 141.20 -61.03
CA THR A 438 17.78 140.13 -61.64
C THR A 438 16.72 139.68 -60.58
N GLY A 439 16.41 138.42 -60.17
CA GLY A 439 16.76 137.02 -60.53
C GLY A 439 16.85 136.09 -59.29
N SER A 440 16.42 134.82 -59.29
CA SER A 440 15.63 134.07 -60.27
C SER A 440 14.70 133.05 -59.58
N LEU A 441 13.55 132.73 -60.21
CA LEU A 441 12.68 131.62 -59.87
C LEU A 441 12.01 131.09 -61.16
N GLU A 442 12.29 129.84 -61.50
CA GLU A 442 11.72 129.10 -62.63
C GLU A 442 11.34 127.69 -62.09
N ASP A 443 10.31 126.98 -62.57
CA ASP A 443 9.45 127.25 -63.74
C ASP A 443 8.03 126.72 -63.50
N LEU A 444 6.98 127.52 -63.79
CA LEU A 444 5.57 127.11 -63.61
C LEU A 444 4.58 127.95 -64.43
N ASN A 445 4.53 127.76 -65.76
CA ASN A 445 3.49 128.38 -66.60
C ASN A 445 3.10 127.60 -67.87
N PHE A 446 2.32 126.51 -67.73
CA PHE A 446 1.68 125.80 -68.86
C PHE A 446 0.31 126.40 -69.27
N PHE A 447 0.08 127.70 -69.06
CA PHE A 447 -1.20 128.35 -69.32
C PHE A 447 -1.05 129.73 -70.00
N ASN A 448 -1.06 129.74 -71.35
CA ASN A 448 -1.85 130.69 -72.18
C ASN A 448 -1.66 130.48 -73.70
N LEU A 449 -2.25 129.42 -74.25
CA LEU A 449 -2.54 129.28 -75.69
C LEU A 449 -4.00 128.77 -75.88
N PRO A 450 -4.65 129.01 -77.04
CA PRO A 450 -6.08 128.71 -77.24
C PRO A 450 -6.50 127.27 -76.92
N ALA A 451 -7.72 127.10 -76.38
CA ALA A 451 -8.21 125.84 -75.81
C ALA A 451 -8.32 124.71 -76.85
N ASP A 452 -8.96 124.98 -77.97
CA ASP A 452 -9.35 123.97 -78.99
C ASP A 452 -8.14 123.25 -79.62
N VAL A 453 -6.96 123.88 -79.59
CA VAL A 453 -5.70 123.28 -80.08
C VAL A 453 -5.06 122.40 -79.01
N ARG A 454 -5.10 122.81 -77.73
CA ARG A 454 -4.56 122.02 -76.61
C ARG A 454 -5.34 120.73 -76.41
N GLU A 455 -6.67 120.76 -76.47
CA GLU A 455 -7.48 119.55 -76.29
C GLU A 455 -7.24 118.54 -77.42
N ARG A 456 -7.16 118.99 -78.69
CA ARG A 456 -6.93 118.09 -79.83
C ARG A 456 -5.55 117.41 -79.76
N PHE A 457 -4.51 118.15 -79.34
CA PHE A 457 -3.18 117.59 -79.15
C PHE A 457 -3.14 116.56 -78.01
N ILE A 458 -3.72 116.88 -76.85
CA ILE A 458 -3.75 115.98 -75.68
C ILE A 458 -4.57 114.73 -75.97
N ARG A 459 -5.76 114.84 -76.61
CA ARG A 459 -6.58 113.67 -76.98
C ARG A 459 -5.83 112.76 -77.96
N LEU A 460 -5.29 113.28 -79.07
CA LEU A 460 -4.59 112.45 -80.07
C LEU A 460 -3.28 111.84 -79.56
N GLN A 461 -2.57 112.53 -78.67
CA GLN A 461 -1.35 112.02 -78.03
C GLN A 461 -1.67 110.97 -76.95
N HIS A 462 -2.75 111.12 -76.20
CA HIS A 462 -3.22 110.12 -75.25
C HIS A 462 -3.77 108.88 -75.99
N GLU A 463 -4.57 109.07 -77.03
CA GLU A 463 -5.13 107.99 -77.87
C GLU A 463 -4.03 107.16 -78.54
N ASN A 464 -3.00 107.80 -79.14
CA ASN A 464 -1.83 107.08 -79.66
C ASN A 464 -1.05 106.32 -78.57
N LYS A 465 -0.97 106.85 -77.34
CA LYS A 465 -0.28 106.19 -76.23
C LYS A 465 -1.07 104.99 -75.72
N MET A 466 -2.39 105.11 -75.58
CA MET A 466 -3.27 104.03 -75.11
C MET A 466 -3.42 102.91 -76.16
N LEU A 467 -3.49 103.24 -77.45
CA LEU A 467 -3.51 102.24 -78.52
C LEU A 467 -2.18 101.47 -78.64
N LYS A 468 -1.03 102.13 -78.43
CA LYS A 468 0.27 101.43 -78.41
C LYS A 468 0.44 100.47 -77.24
N LEU A 469 -0.06 100.82 -76.04
CA LEU A 469 -0.01 99.93 -74.87
C LEU A 469 -0.93 98.71 -75.04
N ARG A 470 -2.20 98.95 -75.42
CA ARG A 470 -3.20 97.87 -75.58
C ARG A 470 -2.83 96.80 -76.62
N GLN A 471 -1.98 97.12 -77.60
CA GLN A 471 -1.63 96.18 -78.66
C GLN A 471 -0.38 95.32 -78.37
N THR A 472 0.29 95.53 -77.22
CA THR A 472 1.50 94.77 -76.83
C THR A 472 1.36 93.90 -75.59
N GLU A 473 0.40 94.18 -74.69
CA GLU A 473 0.44 93.63 -73.32
C GLU A 473 -0.47 92.40 -73.09
N GLU A 474 -1.60 92.27 -73.79
CA GLU A 474 -2.69 91.33 -73.42
C GLU A 474 -2.47 89.84 -73.79
N ASN A 475 -1.38 89.44 -74.46
CA ASN A 475 -1.15 88.02 -74.83
C ASN A 475 0.26 87.45 -74.54
N ASN A 476 1.27 88.28 -74.27
CA ASN A 476 2.64 87.82 -74.03
C ASN A 476 3.08 87.96 -72.55
N ASN A 477 2.52 88.92 -71.80
CA ASN A 477 3.01 89.23 -70.46
C ASN A 477 2.74 88.12 -69.43
N GLU A 478 1.59 87.43 -69.48
CA GLU A 478 1.28 86.38 -68.49
C GLU A 478 2.25 85.18 -68.60
N GLN A 479 2.56 84.72 -69.82
CA GLN A 479 3.55 83.65 -70.01
C GLN A 479 4.97 84.09 -69.62
N ILE A 480 5.34 85.34 -69.91
CA ILE A 480 6.65 85.88 -69.50
C ILE A 480 6.75 85.98 -67.97
N LEU A 481 5.71 86.47 -67.28
CA LEU A 481 5.66 86.53 -65.81
C LEU A 481 5.74 85.15 -65.16
N ILE A 482 4.99 84.16 -65.66
CA ILE A 482 5.04 82.78 -65.17
C ILE A 482 6.43 82.16 -65.40
N LEU A 483 7.03 82.41 -66.57
CA LEU A 483 8.39 81.92 -66.86
C LEU A 483 9.45 82.63 -66.01
N GLN A 484 9.33 83.93 -65.74
CA GLN A 484 10.22 84.65 -64.83
C GLN A 484 10.11 84.14 -63.40
N ALA A 485 8.89 83.99 -62.86
CA ALA A 485 8.68 83.44 -61.52
C ALA A 485 9.23 82.01 -61.38
N ASN A 486 9.04 81.15 -62.39
CA ASN A 486 9.64 79.82 -62.41
C ASN A 486 11.18 79.86 -62.52
N CYS A 487 11.74 80.80 -63.28
CA CYS A 487 13.20 81.00 -63.35
C CYS A 487 13.81 81.51 -62.04
N GLU A 488 13.10 82.36 -61.29
CA GLU A 488 13.54 82.84 -59.98
C GLU A 488 13.40 81.74 -58.93
N GLN A 489 12.28 81.02 -58.88
CA GLN A 489 12.11 79.87 -57.99
C GLN A 489 13.16 78.78 -58.24
N LEU A 490 13.50 78.49 -59.51
CA LEU A 490 14.57 77.53 -59.84
C LEU A 490 15.97 78.06 -59.47
N LYS A 491 16.23 79.37 -59.56
CA LYS A 491 17.46 79.97 -59.06
C LYS A 491 17.56 79.84 -57.55
N ASP A 492 16.51 80.15 -56.80
CA ASP A 492 16.52 80.08 -55.34
C ASP A 492 16.65 78.63 -54.84
N GLN A 493 15.99 77.67 -55.49
CA GLN A 493 16.21 76.25 -55.24
C GLN A 493 17.65 75.82 -55.52
N ASN A 494 18.26 76.28 -56.61
CA ASN A 494 19.64 75.95 -56.95
C ASN A 494 20.66 76.63 -56.00
N ASN A 495 20.39 77.87 -55.57
CA ASN A 495 21.14 78.58 -54.54
C ASN A 495 21.06 77.85 -53.19
N HIS A 496 19.86 77.38 -52.80
CA HIS A 496 19.66 76.61 -51.57
C HIS A 496 20.44 75.29 -51.63
N LEU A 497 20.27 74.50 -52.70
CA LEU A 497 21.02 73.25 -52.91
C LEU A 497 22.55 73.47 -52.97
N THR A 498 23.01 74.60 -53.51
CA THR A 498 24.44 74.97 -53.51
C THR A 498 24.94 75.29 -52.11
N ASN A 499 24.14 76.00 -51.30
CA ASN A 499 24.46 76.25 -49.89
C ASN A 499 24.42 74.96 -49.05
N ASP A 500 23.44 74.08 -49.28
CA ASP A 500 23.33 72.79 -48.59
C ASP A 500 24.50 71.86 -48.97
N LEU A 501 24.91 71.84 -50.24
CA LEU A 501 26.14 71.16 -50.68
C LEU A 501 27.38 71.79 -50.06
N TRP A 502 27.47 73.11 -49.94
CA TRP A 502 28.62 73.78 -49.31
C TRP A 502 28.70 73.45 -47.82
N MET A 503 27.58 73.54 -47.09
CA MET A 503 27.47 73.16 -45.68
C MET A 503 27.77 71.68 -45.46
N SER A 504 27.30 70.80 -46.35
CA SER A 504 27.57 69.36 -46.29
C SER A 504 29.05 69.04 -46.56
N ASN A 505 29.68 69.67 -47.55
CA ASN A 505 31.12 69.53 -47.80
C ASN A 505 31.96 70.10 -46.64
N GLN A 506 31.55 71.21 -46.04
CA GLN A 506 32.18 71.74 -44.83
C GLN A 506 32.04 70.75 -43.65
N LYS A 507 30.87 70.10 -43.53
CA LYS A 507 30.64 69.03 -42.54
C LYS A 507 31.51 67.79 -42.79
N ILE A 508 31.72 67.42 -44.05
CA ILE A 508 32.62 66.34 -44.45
C ILE A 508 34.06 66.70 -44.09
N LEU A 509 34.52 67.92 -44.37
CA LEU A 509 35.86 68.38 -43.97
C LEU A 509 36.07 68.40 -42.44
N GLU A 510 35.06 68.79 -41.65
CA GLU A 510 35.08 68.66 -40.19
C GLU A 510 35.16 67.19 -39.73
N LEU A 511 34.43 66.29 -40.39
CA LEU A 511 34.43 64.86 -40.09
C LEU A 511 35.73 64.17 -40.53
N GLU A 512 36.34 64.56 -41.65
CA GLU A 512 37.64 64.09 -42.11
C GLU A 512 38.77 64.60 -41.20
N ALA A 513 38.71 65.86 -40.76
CA ALA A 513 39.65 66.39 -39.76
C ALA A 513 39.54 65.62 -38.44
N THR A 514 38.34 65.44 -37.89
CA THR A 514 38.15 64.68 -36.64
C THR A 514 38.44 63.18 -36.79
N LEU A 515 38.29 62.58 -37.97
CA LEU A 515 38.80 61.23 -38.27
C LEU A 515 40.34 61.17 -38.28
N LYS A 516 41.00 62.22 -38.78
CA LYS A 516 42.47 62.32 -38.81
C LYS A 516 43.07 62.57 -37.43
N ASP A 517 42.38 63.34 -36.60
CA ASP A 517 42.76 63.58 -35.21
C ASP A 517 42.48 62.32 -34.35
N THR A 518 41.34 61.64 -34.54
CA THR A 518 41.07 60.38 -33.81
C THR A 518 41.96 59.22 -34.25
N THR A 519 42.37 59.14 -35.51
CA THR A 519 43.34 58.12 -35.97
C THR A 519 44.77 58.40 -35.51
N SER A 520 45.17 59.66 -35.31
CA SER A 520 46.47 59.99 -34.68
C SER A 520 46.45 59.86 -33.14
N LEU A 521 45.30 60.05 -32.49
CA LEU A 521 45.09 59.73 -31.07
C LEU A 521 44.96 58.21 -30.79
N ALA A 522 44.65 57.40 -31.80
CA ALA A 522 44.49 55.94 -31.67
C ALA A 522 45.80 55.20 -31.33
N GLU A 523 46.96 55.79 -31.55
CA GLU A 523 48.26 55.18 -31.21
C GLU A 523 48.67 55.38 -29.73
N ASN A 524 48.02 56.27 -28.97
CA ASN A 524 48.52 56.75 -27.67
C ASN A 524 47.47 56.82 -26.52
N THR A 525 46.44 55.97 -26.52
CA THR A 525 45.40 55.96 -25.45
C THR A 525 45.23 54.59 -24.76
N SER A 526 45.43 54.55 -23.43
CA SER A 526 45.42 53.31 -22.63
C SER A 526 44.09 52.56 -22.66
N GLU A 527 42.97 53.29 -22.72
CA GLU A 527 41.63 52.71 -22.58
C GLU A 527 41.28 51.74 -23.72
N ILE A 528 41.78 51.97 -24.94
CA ILE A 528 41.61 51.04 -26.06
C ILE A 528 42.40 49.74 -25.83
N ALA A 529 43.58 49.83 -25.22
CA ALA A 529 44.38 48.66 -24.85
C ALA A 529 43.73 47.85 -23.72
N ASP A 530 43.14 48.54 -22.73
CA ASP A 530 42.48 47.87 -21.60
C ASP A 530 41.08 47.34 -21.95
N LEU A 531 40.34 47.97 -22.87
CA LEU A 531 39.15 47.39 -23.49
C LEU A 531 39.48 46.14 -24.32
N LYS A 532 40.56 46.15 -25.13
CA LYS A 532 41.04 44.94 -25.82
C LYS A 532 41.46 43.84 -24.84
N LYS A 533 42.15 44.16 -23.74
CA LYS A 533 42.45 43.18 -22.67
C LYS A 533 41.17 42.63 -22.03
N SER A 534 40.16 43.48 -21.79
CA SER A 534 38.89 43.06 -21.20
C SER A 534 38.14 42.09 -22.14
N LEU A 535 38.03 42.44 -23.43
CA LEU A 535 37.40 41.60 -24.43
C LEU A 535 38.12 40.25 -24.60
N ASN A 536 39.47 40.26 -24.64
CA ASN A 536 40.27 39.04 -24.69
C ASN A 536 40.11 38.18 -23.42
N ARG A 537 39.95 38.79 -22.24
CA ARG A 537 39.66 38.07 -20.99
C ARG A 537 38.26 37.45 -20.99
N SER A 538 37.25 38.10 -21.58
CA SER A 538 35.93 37.48 -21.77
C SER A 538 35.96 36.33 -22.76
N MET A 539 36.65 36.47 -23.90
CA MET A 539 36.80 35.37 -24.87
C MET A 539 37.52 34.17 -24.26
N ALA A 540 38.66 34.38 -23.58
CA ALA A 540 39.37 33.31 -22.90
C ALA A 540 38.52 32.60 -21.82
N ARG A 541 37.65 33.32 -21.10
CA ARG A 541 36.70 32.71 -20.16
C ARG A 541 35.63 31.87 -20.86
N TYR A 542 35.10 32.33 -21.99
CA TYR A 542 34.16 31.53 -22.78
C TYR A 542 34.83 30.30 -23.40
N ASP A 543 36.11 30.38 -23.78
CA ASP A 543 36.89 29.22 -24.25
C ASP A 543 37.19 28.22 -23.11
N GLU A 544 37.53 28.69 -21.91
CA GLU A 544 37.67 27.86 -20.71
C GLU A 544 36.33 27.20 -20.31
N GLU A 545 35.21 27.92 -20.40
CA GLU A 545 33.87 27.40 -20.09
C GLU A 545 33.37 26.41 -21.17
N SER A 546 33.66 26.68 -22.44
CA SER A 546 33.40 25.78 -23.58
C SER A 546 34.22 24.48 -23.48
N THR A 547 35.52 24.57 -23.17
CA THR A 547 36.36 23.38 -22.97
C THR A 547 35.98 22.60 -21.71
N ARG A 548 35.57 23.28 -20.63
CA ARG A 548 35.07 22.64 -19.40
C ARG A 548 33.74 21.91 -19.60
N THR A 549 32.76 22.56 -20.24
CA THR A 549 31.46 21.93 -20.55
C THR A 549 31.63 20.77 -21.53
N LYS A 550 32.51 20.89 -22.53
CA LYS A 550 32.86 19.78 -23.43
C LYS A 550 33.53 18.61 -22.71
N SER A 551 34.40 18.88 -21.74
CA SER A 551 35.01 17.84 -20.89
C SER A 551 33.98 17.15 -19.98
N GLN A 552 32.98 17.90 -19.48
CA GLN A 552 31.86 17.34 -18.70
C GLN A 552 30.93 16.49 -19.57
N ILE A 553 30.67 16.90 -20.82
CA ILE A 553 29.95 16.09 -21.81
C ILE A 553 30.71 14.79 -22.07
N ASP A 554 32.02 14.84 -22.33
CA ASP A 554 32.85 13.62 -22.52
C ASP A 554 32.86 12.69 -21.29
N GLU A 555 32.76 13.21 -20.06
CA GLU A 555 32.65 12.38 -18.85
C GLU A 555 31.25 11.76 -18.72
N LEU A 556 30.19 12.53 -18.99
CA LEU A 556 28.81 12.04 -18.99
C LEU A 556 28.59 10.98 -20.09
N GLN A 557 29.19 11.18 -21.28
CA GLN A 557 29.18 10.20 -22.37
C GLN A 557 29.81 8.88 -21.92
N LYS A 558 31.00 8.93 -21.28
CA LYS A 558 31.66 7.72 -20.75
C LYS A 558 30.87 7.05 -19.62
N ARG A 559 30.18 7.81 -18.78
CA ARG A 559 29.26 7.27 -17.75
C ARG A 559 28.06 6.58 -18.40
N LEU A 560 27.51 7.14 -19.48
CA LEU A 560 26.44 6.53 -20.27
C LEU A 560 26.92 5.23 -20.92
N ASP A 561 28.05 5.24 -21.65
CA ASP A 561 28.67 4.04 -22.25
C ASP A 561 28.87 2.89 -21.25
N ILE A 562 29.26 3.21 -20.01
CA ILE A 562 29.44 2.22 -18.92
C ILE A 562 28.09 1.71 -18.44
N SER A 563 27.10 2.60 -18.27
CA SER A 563 25.73 2.24 -17.87
C SER A 563 25.03 1.36 -18.92
N GLU A 564 25.19 1.65 -20.21
CA GLU A 564 24.66 0.85 -21.31
C GLU A 564 25.31 -0.55 -21.35
N LYS A 565 26.63 -0.65 -21.16
CA LYS A 565 27.32 -1.95 -21.07
C LYS A 565 26.84 -2.77 -19.87
N GLN A 566 26.63 -2.13 -18.70
CA GLN A 566 26.06 -2.80 -17.52
C GLN A 566 24.59 -3.19 -17.70
N LEU A 567 23.83 -2.45 -18.51
CA LEU A 567 22.45 -2.82 -18.87
C LEU A 567 22.45 -4.05 -19.78
N ILE A 568 23.25 -4.04 -20.85
CA ILE A 568 23.41 -5.19 -21.76
C ILE A 568 23.89 -6.43 -21.01
N GLU A 569 24.86 -6.30 -20.10
CA GLU A 569 25.32 -7.40 -19.24
C GLU A 569 24.16 -7.97 -18.41
N LYS A 570 23.39 -7.11 -17.71
CA LYS A 570 22.20 -7.52 -16.95
C LYS A 570 21.14 -8.18 -17.83
N ASP A 571 20.88 -7.66 -19.02
CA ASP A 571 19.92 -8.24 -19.96
C ASP A 571 20.38 -9.63 -20.45
N THR A 572 21.68 -9.86 -20.66
CA THR A 572 22.18 -11.21 -20.96
C THR A 572 22.08 -12.17 -19.76
N ILE A 573 22.25 -11.67 -18.53
CA ILE A 573 22.05 -12.46 -17.31
C ILE A 573 20.56 -12.79 -17.12
N ILE A 574 19.66 -11.83 -17.37
CA ILE A 574 18.21 -12.05 -17.32
C ILE A 574 17.79 -13.06 -18.39
N SER A 575 18.24 -12.89 -19.64
CA SER A 575 17.94 -13.81 -20.75
C SER A 575 18.42 -15.24 -20.48
N THR A 576 19.64 -15.42 -19.98
CA THR A 576 20.16 -16.75 -19.61
C THR A 576 19.38 -17.35 -18.44
N LYS A 577 19.04 -16.58 -17.41
CA LYS A 577 18.21 -17.06 -16.29
C LYS A 577 16.77 -17.38 -16.69
N THR A 578 16.16 -16.63 -17.62
CA THR A 578 14.87 -16.97 -18.21
C THR A 578 14.94 -18.28 -19.00
N SER A 579 16.02 -18.52 -19.74
CA SER A 579 16.25 -19.79 -20.44
C SER A 579 16.41 -20.97 -19.47
N GLU A 580 17.16 -20.80 -18.37
CA GLU A 580 17.27 -21.81 -17.31
C GLU A 580 15.92 -22.12 -16.64
N ILE A 581 15.13 -21.08 -16.34
CA ILE A 581 13.78 -21.23 -15.76
C ILE A 581 12.87 -21.99 -16.72
N ASN A 582 12.81 -21.59 -18.00
CA ASN A 582 11.99 -22.28 -19.01
C ASN A 582 12.37 -23.76 -19.16
N ALA A 583 13.68 -24.07 -19.16
CA ALA A 583 14.17 -25.45 -19.22
C ALA A 583 13.86 -26.26 -17.96
N MET A 584 13.78 -25.62 -16.78
CA MET A 584 13.32 -26.26 -15.55
C MET A 584 11.80 -26.45 -15.54
N GLU A 585 11.01 -25.46 -15.98
CA GLU A 585 9.57 -25.58 -16.14
C GLU A 585 9.19 -26.71 -17.11
N GLU A 586 9.87 -26.84 -18.25
CA GLU A 586 9.65 -27.95 -19.18
C GLU A 586 9.92 -29.31 -18.51
N ARG A 587 11.01 -29.42 -17.73
CA ARG A 587 11.29 -30.63 -16.94
C ARG A 587 10.20 -30.91 -15.90
N TYR A 588 9.74 -29.89 -15.16
CA TYR A 588 8.63 -30.03 -14.21
C TYR A 588 7.34 -30.46 -14.90
N VAL A 589 7.01 -29.93 -16.07
CA VAL A 589 5.87 -30.38 -16.89
C VAL A 589 6.04 -31.84 -17.31
N GLN A 590 7.23 -32.25 -17.76
CA GLN A 590 7.51 -33.65 -18.11
C GLN A 590 7.42 -34.59 -16.89
N TYR A 591 7.86 -34.17 -15.70
CA TYR A 591 7.70 -34.94 -14.46
C TYR A 591 6.23 -35.03 -14.02
N LEU A 592 5.49 -33.92 -14.10
CA LEU A 592 4.06 -33.88 -13.81
C LEU A 592 3.25 -34.75 -14.78
N GLU A 593 3.58 -34.76 -16.07
CA GLU A 593 2.88 -35.61 -17.04
C GLU A 593 3.22 -37.10 -16.85
N LYS A 594 4.47 -37.44 -16.51
CA LYS A 594 4.84 -38.80 -16.07
C LYS A 594 4.07 -39.22 -14.81
N ALA A 595 3.97 -38.33 -13.81
CA ALA A 595 3.19 -38.58 -12.60
C ALA A 595 1.70 -38.76 -12.90
N LYS A 596 1.10 -37.93 -13.77
CA LYS A 596 -0.28 -38.13 -14.27
C LYS A 596 -0.45 -39.45 -15.03
N MET A 597 0.56 -39.89 -15.77
CA MET A 597 0.50 -41.15 -16.53
C MET A 597 0.53 -42.36 -15.58
N ILE A 598 1.40 -42.33 -14.56
CA ILE A 598 1.42 -43.32 -13.48
C ILE A 598 0.09 -43.28 -12.70
N LEU A 599 -0.42 -42.10 -12.34
CA LEU A 599 -1.73 -41.95 -11.70
C LEU A 599 -2.88 -42.47 -12.57
N ARG A 600 -2.82 -42.39 -13.90
CA ARG A 600 -3.82 -43.01 -14.82
C ARG A 600 -3.68 -44.54 -14.92
N GLN A 601 -2.49 -45.09 -14.69
CA GLN A 601 -2.27 -46.53 -14.57
C GLN A 601 -2.68 -47.07 -13.19
N MET A 602 -2.63 -46.22 -12.16
CA MET A 602 -2.99 -46.53 -10.77
C MET A 602 -4.43 -46.13 -10.38
N ASP A 603 -5.14 -45.31 -11.17
CA ASP A 603 -6.51 -44.85 -10.87
C ASP A 603 -7.43 -46.08 -10.74
N PRO A 604 -8.04 -46.31 -9.56
CA PRO A 604 -8.83 -47.52 -9.32
C PRO A 604 -9.97 -47.71 -10.33
N ARG A 605 -10.46 -46.66 -11.01
CA ARG A 605 -11.50 -46.80 -12.03
C ARG A 605 -11.04 -47.53 -13.29
N ASN A 606 -9.74 -47.45 -13.62
CA ASN A 606 -9.18 -48.15 -14.77
C ASN A 606 -8.94 -49.63 -14.43
N THR A 607 -8.35 -49.91 -13.27
CA THR A 607 -8.19 -51.27 -12.72
C THR A 607 -9.53 -51.96 -12.49
N ASN A 608 -10.52 -51.23 -11.96
CA ASN A 608 -11.89 -51.71 -11.80
C ASN A 608 -12.58 -52.08 -13.12
N SER A 609 -12.11 -51.63 -14.29
CA SER A 609 -12.64 -52.10 -15.58
C SER A 609 -12.36 -53.59 -15.76
N ILE A 610 -11.08 -53.98 -15.57
CA ILE A 610 -10.60 -55.35 -15.72
C ILE A 610 -11.16 -56.22 -14.58
N SER A 611 -11.05 -55.75 -13.33
CA SER A 611 -11.57 -56.49 -12.17
C SER A 611 -13.11 -56.63 -12.18
N ASN A 612 -13.88 -55.71 -12.77
CA ASN A 612 -15.33 -55.94 -12.93
C ASN A 612 -15.64 -57.05 -13.92
N GLN A 613 -14.89 -57.19 -15.01
CA GLN A 613 -15.09 -58.30 -15.95
C GLN A 613 -14.80 -59.65 -15.28
N GLU A 614 -13.71 -59.72 -14.51
CA GLU A 614 -13.34 -60.93 -13.76
C GLU A 614 -14.33 -61.25 -12.63
N ILE A 615 -14.77 -60.25 -11.86
CA ILE A 615 -15.82 -60.40 -10.83
C ILE A 615 -17.18 -60.79 -11.46
N GLN A 616 -17.53 -60.30 -12.64
CA GLN A 616 -18.75 -60.71 -13.36
C GLN A 616 -18.66 -62.17 -13.84
N LEU A 617 -17.50 -62.61 -14.34
CA LEU A 617 -17.26 -64.01 -14.70
C LEU A 617 -17.34 -64.93 -13.48
N LEU A 618 -16.72 -64.55 -12.36
CA LEU A 618 -16.79 -65.32 -11.10
C LEU A 618 -18.22 -65.40 -10.55
N ARG A 619 -18.98 -64.29 -10.55
CA ARG A 619 -20.41 -64.29 -10.18
C ARG A 619 -21.23 -65.23 -11.06
N LYS A 620 -21.01 -65.20 -12.38
CA LYS A 620 -21.71 -66.10 -13.31
C LYS A 620 -21.36 -67.58 -13.08
N GLN A 621 -20.10 -67.89 -12.75
CA GLN A 621 -19.71 -69.26 -12.38
C GLN A 621 -20.38 -69.71 -11.08
N ILE A 622 -20.53 -68.84 -10.09
CA ILE A 622 -21.28 -69.12 -8.85
C ILE A 622 -22.75 -69.41 -9.17
N ASP A 623 -23.41 -68.57 -9.96
CA ASP A 623 -24.80 -68.79 -10.41
C ASP A 623 -24.99 -70.14 -11.14
N GLU A 624 -24.01 -70.57 -11.94
CA GLU A 624 -24.03 -71.87 -12.63
C GLU A 624 -23.77 -73.06 -11.68
N LYS A 625 -22.94 -72.89 -10.64
CA LYS A 625 -22.75 -73.90 -9.59
C LYS A 625 -23.99 -74.05 -8.71
N ASP A 626 -24.62 -72.95 -8.32
CA ASP A 626 -25.86 -72.94 -7.53
C ASP A 626 -27.04 -73.58 -8.28
N ARG A 627 -27.09 -73.45 -9.61
CA ARG A 627 -28.06 -74.18 -10.44
C ARG A 627 -27.80 -75.68 -10.41
N LYS A 628 -26.55 -76.12 -10.60
CA LYS A 628 -26.17 -77.54 -10.53
C LYS A 628 -26.42 -78.16 -9.15
N LEU A 629 -26.20 -77.43 -8.07
CA LEU A 629 -26.57 -77.87 -6.72
C LEU A 629 -28.09 -78.10 -6.63
N LYS A 630 -28.90 -77.12 -7.04
CA LYS A 630 -30.39 -77.23 -7.05
C LYS A 630 -30.93 -78.30 -8.01
N GLU A 631 -30.14 -78.77 -8.96
CA GLU A 631 -30.44 -79.93 -9.81
C GLU A 631 -30.06 -81.24 -9.12
N LEU A 632 -28.87 -81.32 -8.51
CA LEU A 632 -28.43 -82.46 -7.71
C LEU A 632 -29.34 -82.73 -6.50
N ASP A 633 -29.77 -81.70 -5.79
CA ASP A 633 -30.72 -81.82 -4.67
C ASP A 633 -32.07 -82.42 -5.12
N LYS A 634 -32.52 -82.07 -6.33
CA LYS A 634 -33.76 -82.62 -6.92
C LYS A 634 -33.60 -84.08 -7.33
N GLU A 635 -32.47 -84.46 -7.92
CA GLU A 635 -32.21 -85.88 -8.21
C GLU A 635 -32.01 -86.70 -6.92
N TYR A 636 -31.43 -86.12 -5.87
CA TYR A 636 -31.32 -86.76 -4.56
C TYR A 636 -32.69 -87.03 -3.94
N GLU A 637 -33.58 -86.02 -3.86
CA GLU A 637 -34.93 -86.20 -3.31
C GLU A 637 -35.79 -87.15 -4.16
N LYS A 638 -35.65 -87.16 -5.49
CA LYS A 638 -36.24 -88.21 -6.35
C LYS A 638 -35.73 -89.60 -5.99
N MET A 639 -34.42 -89.77 -5.86
CA MET A 639 -33.80 -91.07 -5.59
C MET A 639 -34.14 -91.58 -4.18
N LYS A 640 -34.28 -90.67 -3.21
CA LYS A 640 -34.81 -90.92 -1.87
C LYS A 640 -36.28 -91.35 -1.91
N ALA A 641 -37.15 -90.66 -2.65
CA ALA A 641 -38.55 -91.07 -2.83
C ALA A 641 -38.68 -92.46 -3.48
N ILE A 642 -37.86 -92.75 -4.50
CA ILE A 642 -37.78 -94.09 -5.13
C ILE A 642 -37.33 -95.15 -4.11
N LYS A 643 -36.36 -94.84 -3.24
CA LYS A 643 -35.92 -95.75 -2.17
C LYS A 643 -37.01 -96.00 -1.13
N GLU A 644 -37.73 -94.96 -0.70
CA GLU A 644 -38.87 -95.09 0.22
C GLU A 644 -39.99 -95.94 -0.40
N ASP A 645 -40.28 -95.79 -1.69
CA ASP A 645 -41.29 -96.60 -2.39
C ASP A 645 -40.82 -98.04 -2.62
N GLN A 646 -39.53 -98.29 -2.85
CA GLN A 646 -38.95 -99.63 -2.85
C GLN A 646 -39.03 -100.28 -1.46
N GLU A 647 -38.81 -99.54 -0.37
CA GLU A 647 -38.96 -100.03 0.99
C GLU A 647 -40.43 -100.37 1.32
N LYS A 648 -41.38 -99.50 0.97
CA LYS A 648 -42.83 -99.77 1.06
C LYS A 648 -43.21 -101.03 0.26
N LEU A 649 -42.66 -101.19 -0.95
CA LEU A 649 -42.91 -102.37 -1.79
C LEU A 649 -42.32 -103.64 -1.16
N LEU A 650 -41.08 -103.59 -0.65
CA LEU A 650 -40.43 -104.71 0.03
C LEU A 650 -41.21 -105.14 1.28
N ILE A 651 -41.67 -104.18 2.08
CA ILE A 651 -42.50 -104.41 3.27
C ILE A 651 -43.84 -105.06 2.88
N SER A 652 -44.52 -104.55 1.84
CA SER A 652 -45.79 -105.14 1.40
C SER A 652 -45.63 -106.54 0.81
N ALA A 653 -44.54 -106.80 0.07
CA ALA A 653 -44.17 -108.12 -0.39
C ALA A 653 -43.85 -109.08 0.76
N TRP A 654 -43.15 -108.62 1.81
CA TRP A 654 -42.84 -109.42 2.99
C TRP A 654 -44.08 -109.77 3.82
N TYR A 655 -45.00 -108.82 4.02
CA TYR A 655 -46.30 -109.11 4.65
C TYR A 655 -47.18 -110.05 3.81
N SER A 656 -47.18 -109.90 2.48
CA SER A 656 -47.87 -110.82 1.56
C SER A 656 -47.28 -112.24 1.63
N LEU A 657 -45.95 -112.35 1.65
CA LEU A 657 -45.24 -113.62 1.82
C LEU A 657 -45.55 -114.25 3.19
N GLY A 658 -45.51 -113.48 4.28
CA GLY A 658 -45.92 -113.93 5.61
C GLY A 658 -47.37 -114.42 5.65
N SER A 659 -48.29 -113.72 4.99
CA SER A 659 -49.70 -114.12 4.86
C SER A 659 -49.88 -115.42 4.05
N THR A 660 -49.10 -115.61 2.98
CA THR A 660 -49.11 -116.88 2.23
C THR A 660 -48.47 -118.05 2.98
N PHE A 661 -47.44 -117.81 3.81
CA PHE A 661 -46.92 -118.81 4.75
C PHE A 661 -47.96 -119.16 5.83
N GLN A 662 -48.61 -118.18 6.44
CA GLN A 662 -49.69 -118.43 7.42
C GLN A 662 -50.87 -119.17 6.79
N ARG A 663 -51.26 -118.86 5.55
CA ARG A 663 -52.25 -119.64 4.80
C ARG A 663 -51.78 -121.07 4.53
N ARG A 664 -50.54 -121.28 4.07
CA ARG A 664 -50.00 -122.62 3.82
C ARG A 664 -49.93 -123.43 5.11
N GLU A 665 -49.51 -122.84 6.23
CA GLU A 665 -49.51 -123.50 7.53
C GLU A 665 -50.94 -123.82 8.01
N PHE A 666 -51.91 -122.93 7.78
CA PHE A 666 -53.31 -123.18 8.06
C PHE A 666 -53.90 -124.29 7.19
N GLU A 667 -53.56 -124.34 5.90
CA GLU A 667 -53.92 -125.43 4.97
C GLU A 667 -53.25 -126.76 5.33
N GLU A 668 -51.99 -126.75 5.77
CA GLU A 668 -51.30 -127.94 6.28
C GLU A 668 -51.91 -128.42 7.60
N ARG A 669 -52.30 -127.50 8.49
CA ARG A 669 -53.08 -127.82 9.69
C ARG A 669 -54.45 -128.42 9.32
N LEU A 670 -55.15 -127.90 8.30
CA LEU A 670 -56.39 -128.54 7.78
C LEU A 670 -56.13 -129.94 7.20
N LYS A 671 -55.12 -130.10 6.34
CA LYS A 671 -54.74 -131.41 5.76
C LYS A 671 -54.29 -132.42 6.83
N SER A 672 -53.70 -131.94 7.93
CA SER A 672 -53.39 -132.76 9.11
C SER A 672 -54.64 -133.16 9.91
N HIS A 673 -55.70 -132.36 9.85
CA HIS A 673 -56.99 -132.65 10.48
C HIS A 673 -57.86 -133.62 9.67
N GLU A 674 -57.78 -133.60 8.33
CA GLU A 674 -58.53 -134.54 7.48
C GLU A 674 -58.01 -135.99 7.58
N ASN A 675 -56.71 -136.18 7.82
CA ASN A 675 -56.06 -137.50 7.84
C ASN A 675 -55.92 -138.15 9.24
N GLN A 676 -56.59 -137.64 10.29
CA GLN A 676 -56.52 -138.24 11.63
C GLN A 676 -57.84 -138.86 12.09
N SER A 677 -57.91 -140.18 11.96
CA SER A 677 -58.97 -141.04 12.48
C SER A 677 -59.23 -140.84 13.98
N PHE A 678 -60.48 -141.08 14.38
CA PHE A 678 -61.07 -140.68 15.66
C PHE A 678 -60.31 -141.17 16.91
N LEU A 679 -59.52 -142.24 16.79
CA LEU A 679 -58.76 -142.86 17.88
C LEU A 679 -57.50 -142.08 18.30
N SER A 680 -56.96 -141.20 17.44
CA SER A 680 -55.78 -140.38 17.80
C SER A 680 -56.11 -139.28 18.83
N LYS A 681 -57.39 -138.97 19.05
CA LYS A 681 -57.85 -137.86 19.90
C LYS A 681 -57.75 -138.10 21.42
N GLN A 682 -57.23 -139.25 21.86
CA GLN A 682 -57.19 -139.63 23.28
C GLN A 682 -55.80 -139.54 23.94
N ARG A 683 -54.86 -138.75 23.38
CA ARG A 683 -53.53 -138.50 23.99
C ARG A 683 -53.06 -137.03 23.98
N SER A 684 -53.97 -136.07 24.18
CA SER A 684 -53.59 -134.71 24.60
C SER A 684 -54.77 -133.95 25.22
N ILE A 685 -54.68 -133.64 26.51
CA ILE A 685 -55.46 -132.58 27.17
C ILE A 685 -54.45 -131.68 27.90
N PRO A 686 -54.44 -130.35 27.63
CA PRO A 686 -53.44 -129.43 28.17
C PRO A 686 -53.87 -128.80 29.51
N SER A 687 -52.96 -128.06 30.14
CA SER A 687 -53.31 -127.14 31.24
C SER A 687 -52.97 -125.69 30.90
N THR A 688 -53.97 -124.83 31.04
CA THR A 688 -54.04 -123.40 30.69
C THR A 688 -53.22 -122.49 31.61
N ARG A 689 -52.64 -121.40 31.08
CA ARG A 689 -52.92 -119.97 31.46
C ARG A 689 -52.04 -119.00 30.64
N LYS A 690 -52.56 -118.28 29.64
CA LYS A 690 -53.14 -116.93 29.73
C LYS A 690 -52.31 -115.88 30.49
N GLN A 691 -51.78 -114.90 29.75
CA GLN A 691 -52.21 -113.49 29.89
C GLN A 691 -52.29 -112.82 28.50
N LEU A 692 -52.91 -111.64 28.42
CA LEU A 692 -53.38 -110.95 27.20
C LEU A 692 -53.26 -109.41 27.41
N PRO A 693 -53.58 -108.52 26.46
CA PRO A 693 -52.73 -107.39 26.08
C PRO A 693 -53.19 -106.04 26.70
N THR A 694 -52.51 -104.95 26.34
CA THR A 694 -53.18 -103.70 25.92
C THR A 694 -52.24 -102.83 25.08
N ASP A 695 -52.64 -102.64 23.82
CA ASP A 695 -52.38 -101.45 22.98
C ASP A 695 -53.64 -100.56 23.09
N PRO A 696 -53.80 -99.36 22.48
CA PRO A 696 -52.83 -98.49 21.79
C PRO A 696 -53.05 -96.97 22.13
N SER A 697 -52.67 -96.08 21.19
CA SER A 697 -53.31 -94.77 20.87
C SER A 697 -52.89 -93.49 21.62
N ASN A 698 -52.97 -92.27 21.04
CA ASN A 698 -52.90 -91.75 19.65
C ASN A 698 -52.90 -90.20 19.69
N SER A 699 -52.62 -89.50 18.56
CA SER A 699 -53.05 -88.11 18.25
C SER A 699 -52.37 -86.95 19.02
N SER A 700 -52.30 -85.69 18.55
CA SER A 700 -52.52 -85.11 17.20
C SER A 700 -51.97 -83.67 17.04
N LEU A 701 -51.99 -83.21 15.78
CA LEU A 701 -51.71 -81.88 15.20
C LEU A 701 -51.93 -80.60 16.06
N ASN A 702 -51.04 -79.61 15.88
CA ASN A 702 -51.28 -78.19 15.46
C ASN A 702 -50.02 -77.33 15.75
N GLY A 703 -49.73 -76.19 15.13
CA GLY A 703 -50.40 -75.44 14.04
C GLY A 703 -50.47 -73.92 14.30
N VAL A 704 -50.26 -73.09 13.26
CA VAL A 704 -50.60 -71.63 13.16
C VAL A 704 -49.62 -70.55 13.70
N ASN A 705 -48.86 -69.97 12.75
CA ASN A 705 -48.66 -68.52 12.44
C ASN A 705 -48.22 -67.43 13.46
N ASN A 706 -47.01 -66.89 13.22
CA ASN A 706 -46.70 -65.55 12.64
C ASN A 706 -47.40 -64.26 13.17
N THR A 707 -46.60 -63.26 13.64
CA THR A 707 -46.75 -61.81 13.27
C THR A 707 -45.53 -60.90 13.57
N ASN A 708 -44.82 -60.49 12.52
CA ASN A 708 -44.39 -59.12 12.11
C ASN A 708 -44.11 -57.91 13.05
N SER A 709 -43.28 -56.98 12.54
CA SER A 709 -43.07 -55.54 12.91
C SER A 709 -42.28 -55.26 14.21
N LYS A 710 -41.42 -54.23 14.34
CA LYS A 710 -40.93 -53.07 13.50
C LYS A 710 -39.47 -52.77 13.93
N ARG A 711 -38.67 -51.92 13.29
CA ARG A 711 -38.93 -50.83 12.31
C ARG A 711 -37.79 -50.74 11.30
#